data_AF-A0A2I1IPJ1-F1
#
_entry.id   AF-A0A2I1IPJ1-F1
#
_cell.length_a   1.000
_cell.length_b   1.000
_cell.length_c   1.000
_cell.angle_alpha   90.00
_cell.angle_beta   90.00
_cell.angle_gamma   90.00
#
_symmetry.space_group_name_H-M   'P 1'
#
loop_
_entity.id
_entity.type
_entity.pdbx_description
1 polymer ?
#
loop_
_entity_poly.entity_id
_entity_poly.type
_entity_poly.pdbx_seq_one_letter_code
_entity_poly.pdbx_strand_id
1 'polypeptide(L)'
;MAHKMQFGVFSVGDLTIDPTSGTVPTESERINAMTKIAVHAEEAGLDVFAQGEHHNPPFVPSSPTTMLGYIAAKTKKILLSTSTTLITTNDPVKLAEDYAMLQHLAGGRVDLMLGRGNTGPVYPWFGKDIRDGIELSFENYGLLRKLWDETDVYWEGKHRTPLRGFTSVPRPLDGVAPFVWHGSIRSPEIAEQAAYYGDGFFHNNIFWPASHTAKMVRLYRERFEHYGHGPAEKAIVGLGGQVYMAKNSQDAKAAFRPYFDNAPVYGGGPTLEEFTEQTPLTVGSPQEVIDRTLSFREMVGDYQRQLFLVDHAGLPLREVLHQIDFLGEVVPTLRKEFALLAKEGVPDAPTHETLLAERGKKPARSEARLWQDQQTDPDLQQERPRWQQANIDLTAGAQTDDGIGTRDGAAAGDTVTGASFYQQAPTRQAALDRADAWLQKSQNAGSGRSEEEATQNDQTPWWTTDEHRIVAIHAGMSDASSSRKLAMRLAKETAGKLGGAGQAIQIREVALRALARPLADNVLTGFGNEDLEGIKAAVSGAAAIVAVTPTYQGSYSGLFKQFFDVLEDGALEGKPVLLGATGGTPRHALILEHHLRPVLTYMHAETVPTAVYAATEDWGAKATDSDGSGGQELDRRIRRAAAQLAEKLL
;
A
#
# COMPACT_ATOMS: atom_id res chain seq x y z
N MET A 1 16.63 33.87 -18.88
CA MET A 1 16.34 34.10 -17.44
C MET A 1 16.96 32.95 -16.66
N ALA A 2 17.46 33.16 -15.45
CA ALA A 2 18.07 32.08 -14.67
C ALA A 2 17.01 31.02 -14.32
N HIS A 3 17.34 29.73 -14.46
CA HIS A 3 16.46 28.62 -14.11
C HIS A 3 15.99 28.74 -12.65
N LYS A 4 14.68 28.77 -12.43
CA LYS A 4 14.07 29.07 -11.13
C LYS A 4 13.68 27.79 -10.40
N MET A 5 14.70 27.12 -9.87
CA MET A 5 14.53 26.02 -8.92
C MET A 5 13.71 26.47 -7.71
N GLN A 6 12.67 25.70 -7.34
CA GLN A 6 11.83 25.96 -6.17
C GLN A 6 12.35 25.22 -4.94
N PHE A 7 12.51 25.95 -3.83
CA PHE A 7 12.84 25.38 -2.53
C PHE A 7 11.71 25.62 -1.55
N GLY A 8 11.32 24.59 -0.80
CA GLY A 8 10.23 24.69 0.15
C GLY A 8 10.34 23.71 1.31
N VAL A 9 9.35 23.78 2.18
CA VAL A 9 9.21 22.87 3.31
C VAL A 9 7.86 22.20 3.29
N PHE A 10 7.76 21.04 3.94
CA PHE A 10 6.49 20.39 4.15
C PHE A 10 6.33 19.87 5.57
N SER A 11 5.07 19.77 5.98
CA SER A 11 4.65 19.28 7.29
C SER A 11 3.75 18.06 7.16
N VAL A 12 4.00 17.04 7.98
CA VAL A 12 3.13 15.86 8.12
C VAL A 12 2.13 15.98 9.28
N GLY A 13 2.28 17.01 10.12
CA GLY A 13 1.34 17.30 11.20
C GLY A 13 1.24 16.22 12.28
N ASP A 14 2.34 15.56 12.62
CA ASP A 14 2.38 14.52 13.65
C ASP A 14 2.36 15.09 15.09
N LEU A 15 1.71 14.35 15.98
CA LEU A 15 1.71 14.55 17.44
C LEU A 15 2.69 13.57 18.07
N THR A 16 3.98 13.76 17.79
CA THR A 16 5.07 12.96 18.36
C THR A 16 5.54 13.58 19.67
N ILE A 17 5.86 12.74 20.67
CA ILE A 17 6.47 13.17 21.94
C ILE A 17 7.81 13.85 21.64
N ASP A 18 8.03 15.05 22.17
CA ASP A 18 9.35 15.67 22.19
C ASP A 18 10.25 14.91 23.17
N PRO A 19 11.30 14.19 22.71
CA PRO A 19 12.14 13.37 23.58
C PRO A 19 13.02 14.19 24.53
N THR A 20 13.14 15.51 24.32
CA THR A 20 13.93 16.39 25.19
C THR A 20 13.13 16.95 26.37
N SER A 21 11.79 17.01 26.24
CA SER A 21 10.90 17.55 27.27
C SER A 21 9.88 16.53 27.81
N GLY A 22 9.65 15.43 27.09
CA GLY A 22 8.62 14.43 27.39
C GLY A 22 7.20 14.93 27.12
N THR A 23 7.04 16.05 26.42
CA THR A 23 5.73 16.67 26.17
C THR A 23 5.17 16.28 24.81
N VAL A 24 3.85 16.12 24.73
CA VAL A 24 3.11 15.94 23.47
C VAL A 24 2.33 17.23 23.21
N PRO A 25 2.47 17.86 22.03
CA PRO A 25 1.67 19.02 21.70
C PRO A 25 0.19 18.63 21.62
N THR A 26 -0.70 19.53 22.02
CA THR A 26 -2.13 19.38 21.72
C THR A 26 -2.38 19.54 20.22
N GLU A 27 -3.50 19.01 19.73
CA GLU A 27 -3.92 19.19 18.33
C GLU A 27 -3.98 20.68 17.96
N SER A 28 -4.52 21.53 18.84
CA SER A 28 -4.60 22.97 18.64
C SER A 28 -3.22 23.63 18.53
N GLU A 29 -2.27 23.24 19.39
CA GLU A 29 -0.90 23.74 19.30
C GLU A 29 -0.24 23.31 17.99
N ARG A 30 -0.45 22.07 17.54
CA ARG A 30 0.13 21.56 16.29
C ARG A 30 -0.47 22.25 15.06
N ILE A 31 -1.79 22.42 15.00
CA ILE A 31 -2.49 23.14 13.92
C ILE A 31 -1.97 24.59 13.83
N ASN A 32 -1.84 25.27 14.97
CA ASN A 32 -1.29 26.63 15.01
C ASN A 32 0.19 26.68 14.63
N ALA A 33 0.98 25.67 15.03
CA ALA A 33 2.38 25.53 14.65
C ALA A 33 2.55 25.43 13.13
N MET A 34 1.74 24.63 12.45
CA MET A 34 1.78 24.51 10.98
C MET A 34 1.54 25.85 10.27
N THR A 35 0.61 26.67 10.76
CA THR A 35 0.42 28.03 10.21
C THR A 35 1.67 28.89 10.41
N LYS A 36 2.27 28.86 11.61
CA LYS A 36 3.49 29.64 11.91
C LYS A 36 4.66 29.21 11.05
N ILE A 37 4.83 27.90 10.84
CA ILE A 37 5.84 27.32 9.94
C ILE A 37 5.67 27.87 8.52
N ALA A 38 4.45 27.89 7.99
CA ALA A 38 4.18 28.39 6.64
C ALA A 38 4.48 29.89 6.48
N VAL A 39 4.10 30.72 7.47
CA VAL A 39 4.40 32.15 7.47
C VAL A 39 5.91 32.39 7.56
N HIS A 40 6.59 31.68 8.46
CA HIS A 40 8.03 31.80 8.65
C HIS A 40 8.83 31.33 7.43
N ALA A 41 8.35 30.29 6.74
CA ALA A 41 8.92 29.84 5.47
C ALA A 41 8.87 30.94 4.39
N GLU A 42 7.77 31.71 4.30
CA GLU A 42 7.69 32.86 3.40
C GLU A 42 8.66 33.97 3.80
N GLU A 43 8.75 34.28 5.09
CA GLU A 43 9.66 35.30 5.64
C GLU A 43 11.13 34.96 5.40
N ALA A 44 11.48 33.68 5.49
CA ALA A 44 12.82 33.15 5.18
C ALA A 44 13.13 33.09 3.67
N GLY A 45 12.17 33.40 2.79
CA GLY A 45 12.37 33.44 1.35
C GLY A 45 12.25 32.09 0.63
N LEU A 46 11.55 31.13 1.24
CA LEU A 46 11.19 29.87 0.58
C LEU A 46 10.03 30.06 -0.40
N ASP A 47 9.97 29.22 -1.43
CA ASP A 47 8.98 29.30 -2.49
C ASP A 47 7.71 28.51 -2.20
N VAL A 48 7.80 27.41 -1.43
CA VAL A 48 6.70 26.46 -1.26
C VAL A 48 6.53 26.08 0.21
N PHE A 49 5.28 26.09 0.68
CA PHE A 49 4.87 25.37 1.87
C PHE A 49 3.88 24.28 1.44
N ALA A 50 4.15 23.04 1.86
CA ALA A 50 3.27 21.91 1.58
C ALA A 50 2.77 21.21 2.84
N GLN A 51 1.53 20.72 2.79
CA GLN A 51 0.91 19.99 3.90
C GLN A 51 0.50 18.58 3.47
N GLY A 52 0.81 17.58 4.30
CA GLY A 52 0.30 16.22 4.17
C GLY A 52 -1.17 16.08 4.55
N GLU A 53 -1.79 14.98 4.14
CA GLU A 53 -3.16 14.61 4.52
C GLU A 53 -3.16 13.28 5.28
N HIS A 54 -3.76 13.27 6.46
CA HIS A 54 -3.90 12.09 7.33
C HIS A 54 -5.26 12.09 8.03
N HIS A 55 -5.79 10.89 8.29
CA HIS A 55 -7.11 10.69 8.91
C HIS A 55 -7.05 9.89 10.22
N ASN A 56 -5.87 9.48 10.65
CA ASN A 56 -5.65 8.62 11.80
C ASN A 56 -4.67 9.26 12.80
N PRO A 57 -4.79 8.95 14.11
CA PRO A 57 -3.75 9.27 15.06
C PRO A 57 -2.38 8.71 14.62
N PRO A 58 -1.27 9.39 14.93
CA PRO A 58 -1.17 10.62 15.73
C PRO A 58 -1.19 11.92 14.90
N PHE A 59 -1.85 11.96 13.74
CA PHE A 59 -1.76 13.10 12.83
C PHE A 59 -2.98 14.03 12.91
N VAL A 60 -2.77 15.34 12.75
CA VAL A 60 -3.85 16.37 12.72
C VAL A 60 -4.34 16.83 11.34
N PRO A 61 -3.58 16.74 10.22
CA PRO A 61 -3.98 17.41 8.99
C PRO A 61 -4.93 16.56 8.13
N SER A 62 -6.23 16.66 8.36
CA SER A 62 -7.25 15.92 7.58
C SER A 62 -7.94 16.72 6.49
N SER A 63 -7.83 18.07 6.52
CA SER A 63 -8.48 18.97 5.57
C SER A 63 -7.47 19.98 4.99
N PRO A 64 -6.71 19.59 3.95
CA PRO A 64 -5.66 20.43 3.40
C PRO A 64 -6.18 21.79 2.89
N THR A 65 -7.29 21.82 2.15
CA THR A 65 -7.82 23.06 1.56
C THR A 65 -8.26 24.08 2.61
N THR A 66 -8.81 23.62 3.74
CA THR A 66 -9.18 24.48 4.87
C THR A 66 -7.94 25.17 5.47
N MET A 67 -6.90 24.40 5.78
CA MET A 67 -5.67 24.95 6.36
C MET A 67 -4.93 25.83 5.37
N LEU A 68 -4.76 25.39 4.12
CA LEU A 68 -4.10 26.17 3.08
C LEU A 68 -4.87 27.46 2.76
N GLY A 69 -6.21 27.46 2.82
CA GLY A 69 -7.00 28.68 2.66
C GLY A 69 -6.74 29.69 3.79
N TYR A 70 -6.61 29.21 5.02
CA TYR A 70 -6.23 30.07 6.15
C TYR A 70 -4.80 30.62 5.98
N ILE A 71 -3.85 29.80 5.55
CA ILE A 71 -2.47 30.22 5.28
C ILE A 71 -2.41 31.20 4.10
N ALA A 72 -3.23 31.01 3.06
CA ALA A 72 -3.32 31.90 1.91
C ALA A 72 -3.69 33.33 2.32
N ALA A 73 -4.58 33.47 3.31
CA ALA A 73 -4.95 34.78 3.86
C ALA A 73 -3.82 35.45 4.66
N LYS A 74 -2.90 34.66 5.23
CA LYS A 74 -1.77 35.13 6.05
C LYS A 74 -0.49 35.40 5.26
N THR A 75 -0.37 34.85 4.06
CA THR A 75 0.82 34.92 3.20
C THR A 75 0.55 35.72 1.92
N LYS A 76 1.59 36.08 1.18
CA LYS A 76 1.46 36.92 -0.04
C LYS A 76 2.14 36.37 -1.29
N LYS A 77 3.16 35.53 -1.14
CA LYS A 77 4.08 35.12 -2.20
C LYS A 77 4.27 33.61 -2.26
N ILE A 78 4.36 32.94 -1.11
CA ILE A 78 4.63 31.51 -1.04
C ILE A 78 3.57 30.72 -1.79
N LEU A 79 4.00 29.69 -2.51
CA LEU A 79 3.15 28.71 -3.17
C LEU A 79 2.64 27.72 -2.12
N LEU A 80 1.35 27.41 -2.20
CA LEU A 80 0.66 26.50 -1.30
C LEU A 80 0.41 25.18 -2.01
N SER A 81 1.03 24.13 -1.50
CA SER A 81 0.99 22.77 -2.06
C SER A 81 0.42 21.79 -1.04
N THR A 82 0.10 20.59 -1.50
CA THR A 82 0.00 19.42 -0.63
C THR A 82 1.22 18.52 -0.78
N SER A 83 1.39 17.57 0.14
CA SER A 83 2.45 16.55 0.11
C SER A 83 2.06 15.35 1.00
N THR A 84 0.92 14.69 0.77
CA THR A 84 0.05 14.70 -0.43
C THR A 84 -1.44 14.78 -0.08
N THR A 85 -2.28 15.20 -1.02
CA THR A 85 -3.72 14.92 -1.01
C THR A 85 -4.01 13.49 -1.43
N LEU A 86 -4.90 12.82 -0.71
CA LEU A 86 -5.23 11.41 -0.94
C LEU A 86 -6.29 11.28 -2.04
N ILE A 87 -5.86 11.06 -3.29
CA ILE A 87 -6.77 10.96 -4.45
C ILE A 87 -7.74 9.78 -4.37
N THR A 88 -7.39 8.74 -3.61
CA THR A 88 -8.15 7.49 -3.50
C THR A 88 -9.31 7.57 -2.52
N THR A 89 -9.20 8.39 -1.48
CA THR A 89 -10.19 8.52 -0.39
C THR A 89 -11.00 9.81 -0.43
N ASN A 90 -10.72 10.69 -1.40
CA ASN A 90 -11.50 11.91 -1.65
C ASN A 90 -12.37 11.77 -2.91
N ASP A 91 -13.53 12.43 -2.94
CA ASP A 91 -14.37 12.51 -4.16
C ASP A 91 -13.71 13.47 -5.17
N PRO A 92 -13.44 13.05 -6.42
CA PRO A 92 -12.87 13.93 -7.44
C PRO A 92 -13.72 15.17 -7.76
N VAL A 93 -15.05 15.13 -7.56
CA VAL A 93 -15.89 16.34 -7.66
C VAL A 93 -15.53 17.36 -6.58
N LYS A 94 -15.36 16.89 -5.35
CA LYS A 94 -14.98 17.75 -4.23
C LYS A 94 -13.56 18.29 -4.39
N LEU A 95 -12.62 17.46 -4.83
CA LEU A 95 -11.29 17.92 -5.15
C LEU A 95 -11.31 19.01 -6.24
N ALA A 96 -12.12 18.85 -7.28
CA ALA A 96 -12.22 19.84 -8.34
C ALA A 96 -12.71 21.20 -7.82
N GLU A 97 -13.78 21.19 -7.02
CA GLU A 97 -14.39 22.40 -6.44
C GLU A 97 -13.50 23.06 -5.39
N ASP A 98 -12.98 22.28 -4.44
CA ASP A 98 -12.21 22.79 -3.30
C ASP A 98 -10.88 23.41 -3.73
N TYR A 99 -10.17 22.77 -4.67
CA TYR A 99 -8.89 23.29 -5.16
C TYR A 99 -9.07 24.45 -6.14
N ALA A 100 -10.14 24.48 -6.94
CA ALA A 100 -10.47 25.68 -7.71
C ALA A 100 -10.78 26.84 -6.78
N MET A 101 -11.59 26.63 -5.74
CA MET A 101 -11.90 27.65 -4.74
C MET A 101 -10.64 28.14 -4.01
N LEU A 102 -9.78 27.23 -3.56
CA LEU A 102 -8.51 27.58 -2.93
C LEU A 102 -7.60 28.38 -3.88
N GLN A 103 -7.52 28.01 -5.16
CA GLN A 103 -6.76 28.73 -6.17
C GLN A 103 -7.24 30.18 -6.32
N HIS A 104 -8.56 30.41 -6.32
CA HIS A 104 -9.13 31.78 -6.31
C HIS A 104 -8.74 32.56 -5.05
N LEU A 105 -8.85 31.94 -3.86
CA LEU A 105 -8.50 32.58 -2.59
C LEU A 105 -7.01 32.92 -2.49
N ALA A 106 -6.15 32.07 -3.05
CA ALA A 106 -4.70 32.24 -3.03
C ALA A 106 -4.16 33.11 -4.19
N GLY A 107 -5.01 33.51 -5.14
CA GLY A 107 -4.60 34.27 -6.32
C GLY A 107 -3.68 33.48 -7.24
N GLY A 108 -3.98 32.20 -7.47
CA GLY A 108 -3.18 31.32 -8.34
C GLY A 108 -1.95 30.69 -7.69
N ARG A 109 -1.64 31.01 -6.42
CA ARG A 109 -0.49 30.46 -5.68
C ARG A 109 -0.73 29.05 -5.14
N VAL A 110 -1.36 28.18 -5.94
CA VAL A 110 -1.73 26.82 -5.52
C VAL A 110 -1.32 25.82 -6.58
N ASP A 111 -0.70 24.75 -6.12
CA ASP A 111 -0.67 23.48 -6.83
C ASP A 111 -1.09 22.36 -5.87
N LEU A 112 -1.27 21.15 -6.38
CA LEU A 112 -1.61 20.00 -5.55
C LEU A 112 -0.68 18.84 -5.84
N MET A 113 -0.23 18.17 -4.78
CA MET A 113 0.48 16.90 -4.90
C MET A 113 -0.47 15.77 -4.53
N LEU A 114 -0.80 14.94 -5.50
CA LEU A 114 -1.65 13.78 -5.32
C LEU A 114 -0.83 12.58 -4.87
N GLY A 115 -1.38 11.79 -3.97
CA GLY A 115 -0.80 10.54 -3.53
C GLY A 115 -1.88 9.49 -3.31
N ARG A 116 -1.53 8.22 -3.49
CA ARG A 116 -2.44 7.09 -3.24
C ARG A 116 -2.81 6.94 -1.77
N GLY A 117 -1.98 7.42 -0.85
CA GLY A 117 -2.03 7.05 0.56
C GLY A 117 -1.52 5.62 0.79
N ASN A 118 -1.03 5.35 2.00
CA ASN A 118 -0.40 4.08 2.35
C ASN A 118 -0.99 3.42 3.61
N THR A 119 -1.98 4.04 4.26
CA THR A 119 -2.58 3.54 5.49
C THR A 119 -3.83 2.72 5.17
N GLY A 120 -3.70 1.39 5.14
CA GLY A 120 -4.80 0.46 4.85
C GLY A 120 -6.11 0.73 5.59
N PRO A 121 -6.07 0.91 6.93
CA PRO A 121 -7.28 1.17 7.71
C PRO A 121 -8.07 2.43 7.33
N VAL A 122 -7.47 3.39 6.62
CA VAL A 122 -8.14 4.65 6.24
C VAL A 122 -9.16 4.44 5.13
N TYR A 123 -8.90 3.52 4.19
CA TYR A 123 -9.76 3.32 3.01
C TYR A 123 -11.22 2.99 3.37
N PRO A 124 -11.49 2.02 4.26
CA PRO A 124 -12.86 1.68 4.65
C PRO A 124 -13.64 2.81 5.32
N TRP A 125 -12.96 3.74 6.02
CA TRP A 125 -13.64 4.90 6.65
C TRP A 125 -14.29 5.83 5.61
N PHE A 126 -13.79 5.81 4.38
CA PHE A 126 -14.33 6.53 3.24
C PHE A 126 -15.10 5.63 2.26
N GLY A 127 -15.44 4.39 2.68
CA GLY A 127 -16.15 3.43 1.86
C GLY A 127 -15.35 2.94 0.64
N LYS A 128 -14.02 2.91 0.75
CA LYS A 128 -13.11 2.47 -0.30
C LYS A 128 -12.37 1.19 0.09
N ASP A 129 -11.87 0.47 -0.91
CA ASP A 129 -11.03 -0.71 -0.74
C ASP A 129 -9.59 -0.37 -1.14
N ILE A 130 -8.61 -0.68 -0.29
CA ILE A 130 -7.19 -0.44 -0.59
C ILE A 130 -6.69 -1.27 -1.79
N ARG A 131 -7.29 -2.43 -2.05
CA ARG A 131 -6.95 -3.30 -3.19
C ARG A 131 -7.22 -2.60 -4.53
N ASP A 132 -8.21 -1.73 -4.56
CA ASP A 132 -8.52 -0.89 -5.71
C ASP A 132 -7.63 0.37 -5.77
N GLY A 133 -6.64 0.55 -4.89
CA GLY A 133 -5.94 1.84 -4.73
C GLY A 133 -5.28 2.40 -5.99
N ILE A 134 -4.73 1.54 -6.87
CA ILE A 134 -4.21 1.98 -8.17
C ILE A 134 -5.35 2.36 -9.11
N GLU A 135 -6.38 1.53 -9.21
CA GLU A 135 -7.55 1.78 -10.07
C GLU A 135 -8.29 3.07 -9.66
N LEU A 136 -8.52 3.26 -8.36
CA LEU A 136 -9.06 4.48 -7.77
C LEU A 136 -8.22 5.71 -8.14
N SER A 137 -6.90 5.61 -8.08
CA SER A 137 -6.01 6.74 -8.44
C SER A 137 -6.16 7.12 -9.92
N PHE A 138 -6.31 6.13 -10.80
CA PHE A 138 -6.48 6.34 -12.24
C PHE A 138 -7.86 6.88 -12.58
N GLU A 139 -8.92 6.26 -12.08
CA GLU A 139 -10.31 6.66 -12.33
C GLU A 139 -10.58 8.06 -11.77
N ASN A 140 -10.23 8.31 -10.50
CA ASN A 140 -10.50 9.59 -9.85
C ASN A 140 -9.70 10.72 -10.48
N TYR A 141 -8.43 10.51 -10.84
CA TYR A 141 -7.64 11.57 -11.46
C TYR A 141 -8.12 11.90 -12.88
N GLY A 142 -8.48 10.88 -13.67
CA GLY A 142 -9.07 11.10 -15.00
C GLY A 142 -10.35 11.93 -14.92
N LEU A 143 -11.21 11.65 -13.95
CA LEU A 143 -12.39 12.47 -13.72
C LEU A 143 -12.04 13.88 -13.20
N LEU A 144 -11.10 14.02 -12.27
CA LEU A 144 -10.67 15.33 -11.74
C LEU A 144 -10.21 16.26 -12.86
N ARG A 145 -9.38 15.76 -13.80
CA ARG A 145 -8.95 16.49 -14.99
C ARG A 145 -10.13 16.97 -15.83
N LYS A 146 -11.01 16.04 -16.20
CA LYS A 146 -12.21 16.34 -17.00
C LYS A 146 -13.09 17.40 -16.35
N LEU A 147 -13.24 17.33 -15.02
CA LEU A 147 -14.01 18.30 -14.26
C LEU A 147 -13.41 19.72 -14.28
N TRP A 148 -12.10 19.88 -14.43
CA TRP A 148 -11.48 21.21 -14.55
C TRP A 148 -11.43 21.72 -15.98
N ASP A 149 -11.29 20.84 -16.96
CA ASP A 149 -11.06 21.19 -18.36
C ASP A 149 -12.37 21.34 -19.16
N GLU A 150 -13.44 20.61 -18.77
CA GLU A 150 -14.70 20.56 -19.53
C GLU A 150 -15.92 21.07 -18.74
N THR A 151 -16.97 21.44 -19.48
CA THR A 151 -18.34 21.64 -18.96
C THR A 151 -19.23 20.50 -19.42
N ASP A 152 -20.39 20.34 -18.77
CA ASP A 152 -21.39 19.33 -19.10
C ASP A 152 -20.83 17.90 -19.10
N VAL A 153 -19.99 17.60 -18.11
CA VAL A 153 -19.27 16.33 -17.97
C VAL A 153 -20.24 15.16 -17.81
N TYR A 154 -20.07 14.18 -18.68
CA TYR A 154 -20.64 12.84 -18.53
C TYR A 154 -19.52 11.88 -18.11
N TRP A 155 -19.75 11.16 -17.00
CA TRP A 155 -18.80 10.19 -16.48
C TRP A 155 -19.50 8.92 -16.07
N GLU A 156 -18.86 7.78 -16.38
CA GLU A 156 -19.26 6.46 -15.92
C GLU A 156 -17.99 5.65 -15.66
N GLY A 157 -17.91 5.03 -14.49
CA GLY A 157 -16.76 4.28 -14.00
C GLY A 157 -17.18 3.32 -12.88
N LYS A 158 -16.22 2.63 -12.27
CA LYS A 158 -16.47 1.60 -11.25
C LYS A 158 -16.64 2.20 -9.86
N HIS A 159 -15.91 3.28 -9.55
CA HIS A 159 -15.68 3.70 -8.17
C HIS A 159 -16.57 4.85 -7.67
N ARG A 160 -17.42 5.40 -8.54
CA ARG A 160 -18.44 6.38 -8.17
C ARG A 160 -19.68 6.28 -9.05
N THR A 161 -20.78 6.84 -8.57
CA THR A 161 -22.02 6.95 -9.35
C THR A 161 -21.82 7.84 -10.58
N PRO A 162 -22.45 7.52 -11.73
CA PRO A 162 -22.28 8.32 -12.95
C PRO A 162 -22.62 9.80 -12.81
N LEU A 163 -21.92 10.66 -13.55
CA LEU A 163 -22.27 12.07 -13.75
C LEU A 163 -22.96 12.24 -15.11
N ARG A 164 -23.96 13.12 -15.18
CA ARG A 164 -24.72 13.40 -16.41
C ARG A 164 -24.90 14.90 -16.59
N GLY A 165 -24.15 15.50 -17.51
CA GLY A 165 -24.20 16.94 -17.79
C GLY A 165 -23.76 17.79 -16.59
N PHE A 166 -22.78 17.31 -15.81
CA PHE A 166 -22.33 17.99 -14.60
C PHE A 166 -21.23 19.02 -14.90
N THR A 167 -21.33 20.23 -14.37
CA THR A 167 -20.27 21.24 -14.45
C THR A 167 -19.83 21.62 -13.04
N SER A 168 -18.54 21.41 -12.73
CA SER A 168 -17.95 21.80 -11.45
C SER A 168 -17.96 23.33 -11.28
N VAL A 169 -18.22 23.80 -10.05
CA VAL A 169 -18.18 25.23 -9.70
C VAL A 169 -17.54 25.45 -8.32
N PRO A 170 -16.64 26.44 -8.15
CA PRO A 170 -16.16 27.37 -9.18
C PRO A 170 -15.25 26.69 -10.20
N ARG A 171 -15.16 27.28 -11.40
CA ARG A 171 -14.14 26.89 -12.38
C ARG A 171 -12.75 27.34 -11.93
N PRO A 172 -11.67 26.67 -12.38
CA PRO A 172 -10.32 27.12 -12.09
C PRO A 172 -10.09 28.60 -12.45
N LEU A 173 -9.24 29.26 -11.67
CA LEU A 173 -8.88 30.66 -11.89
C LEU A 173 -8.36 30.84 -13.32
N ASP A 174 -8.81 31.88 -14.02
CA ASP A 174 -8.50 32.15 -15.43
C ASP A 174 -8.78 30.98 -16.39
N GLY A 175 -9.55 29.96 -15.98
CA GLY A 175 -9.75 28.73 -16.74
C GLY A 175 -8.49 27.88 -16.89
N VAL A 176 -7.57 27.93 -15.92
CA VAL A 176 -6.34 27.13 -15.83
C VAL A 176 -6.35 26.35 -14.52
N ALA A 177 -6.43 25.02 -14.60
CA ALA A 177 -6.37 24.15 -13.42
C ALA A 177 -5.07 24.36 -12.62
N PRO A 178 -5.08 24.17 -11.28
CA PRO A 178 -3.86 24.09 -10.51
C PRO A 178 -2.92 23.02 -11.07
N PHE A 179 -1.60 23.28 -11.04
CA PHE A 179 -0.61 22.29 -11.48
C PHE A 179 -0.68 21.03 -10.59
N VAL A 180 -0.45 19.86 -11.18
CA VAL A 180 -0.50 18.59 -10.45
C VAL A 180 0.89 17.98 -10.36
N TRP A 181 1.27 17.62 -9.13
CA TRP A 181 2.39 16.74 -8.84
C TRP A 181 1.85 15.36 -8.48
N HIS A 182 2.37 14.31 -9.08
CA HIS A 182 2.08 12.92 -8.71
C HIS A 182 3.16 12.42 -7.76
N GLY A 183 2.80 12.29 -6.49
CA GLY A 183 3.66 11.79 -5.42
C GLY A 183 3.70 10.27 -5.40
N SER A 184 4.86 9.68 -5.71
CA SER A 184 5.06 8.23 -5.57
C SER A 184 6.50 7.91 -5.19
N ILE A 185 6.63 6.94 -4.29
CA ILE A 185 7.91 6.39 -3.88
C ILE A 185 8.12 5.01 -4.54
N ARG A 186 7.07 4.18 -4.62
CA ARG A 186 7.21 2.76 -4.99
C ARG A 186 6.40 2.31 -6.18
N SER A 187 5.36 3.03 -6.57
CA SER A 187 4.38 2.55 -7.55
C SER A 187 4.73 3.13 -8.93
N PRO A 188 5.28 2.32 -9.86
CA PRO A 188 5.62 2.76 -11.22
C PRO A 188 4.40 3.27 -11.99
N GLU A 189 3.21 2.74 -11.69
CA GLU A 189 1.95 3.14 -12.31
C GLU A 189 1.64 4.63 -12.06
N ILE A 190 2.03 5.19 -10.92
CA ILE A 190 1.84 6.61 -10.64
C ILE A 190 2.85 7.47 -11.42
N ALA A 191 4.07 6.97 -11.65
CA ALA A 191 5.03 7.64 -12.54
C ALA A 191 4.52 7.62 -13.99
N GLU A 192 3.94 6.50 -14.42
CA GLU A 192 3.28 6.36 -15.73
C GLU A 192 2.11 7.33 -15.89
N GLN A 193 1.25 7.43 -14.88
CA GLN A 193 0.12 8.37 -14.87
C GLN A 193 0.62 9.82 -15.01
N ALA A 194 1.63 10.21 -14.24
CA ALA A 194 2.22 11.55 -14.33
C ALA A 194 2.75 11.85 -15.73
N ALA A 195 3.47 10.88 -16.32
CA ALA A 195 4.04 10.97 -17.65
C ALA A 195 2.95 11.08 -18.73
N TYR A 196 1.87 10.31 -18.63
CA TYR A 196 0.77 10.33 -19.60
C TYR A 196 0.15 11.73 -19.72
N TYR A 197 -0.15 12.36 -18.58
CA TYR A 197 -0.75 13.69 -18.55
C TYR A 197 0.27 14.82 -18.78
N GLY A 198 1.57 14.53 -18.74
CA GLY A 198 2.62 15.54 -18.82
C GLY A 198 2.69 16.43 -17.57
N ASP A 199 2.26 15.89 -16.44
CA ASP A 199 2.26 16.51 -15.12
C ASP A 199 3.63 16.36 -14.44
N GLY A 200 3.79 16.96 -13.26
CA GLY A 200 5.01 16.82 -12.47
C GLY A 200 5.07 15.48 -11.74
N PHE A 201 6.24 14.86 -11.68
CA PHE A 201 6.49 13.69 -10.82
C PHE A 201 7.27 14.11 -9.58
N PHE A 202 6.75 13.78 -8.40
CA PHE A 202 7.41 14.08 -7.13
C PHE A 202 7.81 12.78 -6.42
N HIS A 203 9.10 12.58 -6.24
CA HIS A 203 9.62 11.43 -5.50
C HIS A 203 10.11 11.87 -4.13
N ASN A 204 9.39 11.50 -3.07
CA ASN A 204 9.85 11.74 -1.72
C ASN A 204 10.96 10.74 -1.34
N ASN A 205 12.21 11.14 -1.56
CA ASN A 205 13.41 10.31 -1.42
C ASN A 205 13.96 10.24 0.02
N ILE A 206 13.33 10.85 1.04
CA ILE A 206 13.84 10.91 2.42
C ILE A 206 14.30 9.55 2.96
N PHE A 207 13.50 8.49 2.72
CA PHE A 207 13.69 7.18 3.33
C PHE A 207 14.28 6.13 2.37
N TRP A 208 14.69 6.51 1.16
CA TRP A 208 15.04 5.56 0.11
C TRP A 208 16.43 5.83 -0.47
N PRO A 209 17.19 4.77 -0.82
CA PRO A 209 18.48 4.94 -1.46
C PRO A 209 18.39 5.74 -2.76
N ALA A 210 19.46 6.47 -3.06
CA ALA A 210 19.56 7.28 -4.27
C ALA A 210 19.31 6.47 -5.56
N SER A 211 19.76 5.20 -5.58
CA SER A 211 19.58 4.29 -6.71
C SER A 211 18.10 4.01 -7.03
N HIS A 212 17.24 3.89 -6.02
CA HIS A 212 15.80 3.67 -6.20
C HIS A 212 15.12 4.91 -6.78
N THR A 213 15.41 6.07 -6.20
CA THR A 213 14.90 7.37 -6.67
C THR A 213 15.29 7.62 -8.13
N ALA A 214 16.55 7.35 -8.50
CA ALA A 214 17.04 7.50 -9.86
C ALA A 214 16.27 6.63 -10.87
N LYS A 215 15.93 5.38 -10.49
CA LYS A 215 15.15 4.48 -11.37
C LYS A 215 13.72 4.99 -11.59
N MET A 216 13.04 5.43 -10.54
CA MET A 216 11.68 5.97 -10.64
C MET A 216 11.61 7.24 -11.48
N VAL A 217 12.55 8.18 -11.30
CA VAL A 217 12.63 9.40 -12.10
C VAL A 217 12.95 9.09 -13.57
N ARG A 218 13.87 8.14 -13.81
CA ARG A 218 14.19 7.69 -15.18
C ARG A 218 12.96 7.14 -15.89
N LEU A 219 12.22 6.25 -15.23
CA LEU A 219 10.96 5.71 -15.78
C LEU A 219 10.00 6.84 -16.15
N TYR A 220 9.71 7.76 -15.23
CA TYR A 220 8.83 8.91 -15.51
C TYR A 220 9.29 9.69 -16.74
N ARG A 221 10.59 9.99 -16.87
CA ARG A 221 11.13 10.76 -17.99
C ARG A 221 11.03 10.05 -19.33
N GLU A 222 11.40 8.77 -19.38
CA GLU A 222 11.29 7.94 -20.58
C GLU A 222 9.84 7.90 -21.06
N ARG A 223 8.90 7.79 -20.12
CA ARG A 223 7.46 7.75 -20.43
C ARG A 223 6.93 9.13 -20.81
N PHE A 224 7.42 10.21 -20.19
CA PHE A 224 7.07 11.59 -20.56
C PHE A 224 7.44 11.90 -22.01
N GLU A 225 8.62 11.46 -22.44
CA GLU A 225 9.07 11.57 -23.83
C GLU A 225 8.27 10.66 -24.76
N HIS A 226 8.02 9.41 -24.37
CA HIS A 226 7.19 8.48 -25.12
C HIS A 226 5.80 9.06 -25.42
N TYR A 227 5.18 9.71 -24.43
CA TYR A 227 3.91 10.41 -24.60
C TYR A 227 4.03 11.75 -25.32
N GLY A 228 5.19 12.13 -25.86
CA GLY A 228 5.34 13.27 -26.76
C GLY A 228 5.22 14.63 -26.08
N HIS A 229 5.48 14.73 -24.77
CA HIS A 229 5.49 16.01 -24.03
C HIS A 229 6.80 16.78 -24.22
N GLY A 230 7.77 16.20 -24.92
CA GLY A 230 9.09 16.75 -25.20
C GLY A 230 10.19 15.77 -24.79
N PRO A 231 11.47 16.13 -24.98
CA PRO A 231 12.59 15.30 -24.56
C PRO A 231 12.55 14.96 -23.07
N ALA A 232 13.02 13.77 -22.70
CA ALA A 232 13.07 13.27 -21.32
C ALA A 232 13.68 14.28 -20.33
N GLU A 233 14.69 15.05 -20.74
CA GLU A 233 15.37 16.05 -19.91
C GLU A 233 14.51 17.25 -19.54
N LYS A 234 13.37 17.46 -20.24
CA LYS A 234 12.42 18.53 -19.96
C LYS A 234 11.27 18.11 -19.05
N ALA A 235 11.21 16.84 -18.64
CA ALA A 235 10.16 16.40 -17.73
C ALA A 235 10.30 17.08 -16.36
N ILE A 236 9.16 17.34 -15.70
CA ILE A 236 9.09 18.13 -14.47
C ILE A 236 9.24 17.20 -13.26
N VAL A 237 10.35 17.34 -12.52
CA VAL A 237 10.70 16.47 -11.40
C VAL A 237 10.81 17.28 -10.10
N GLY A 238 10.27 16.71 -9.02
CA GLY A 238 10.44 17.22 -7.66
C GLY A 238 10.97 16.14 -6.72
N LEU A 239 11.74 16.55 -5.71
CA LEU A 239 12.35 15.69 -4.71
C LEU A 239 11.98 16.11 -3.29
N GLY A 240 11.84 15.11 -2.42
CA GLY A 240 11.78 15.30 -0.98
C GLY A 240 13.17 15.39 -0.35
N GLY A 241 13.22 15.62 0.95
CA GLY A 241 14.47 15.73 1.69
C GLY A 241 14.19 16.02 3.14
N GLN A 242 15.19 15.83 3.98
CA GLN A 242 15.14 16.25 5.37
C GLN A 242 16.51 16.79 5.75
N VAL A 243 16.51 17.90 6.47
CA VAL A 243 17.72 18.55 6.92
C VAL A 243 17.62 18.88 8.40
N TYR A 244 18.77 18.84 9.07
CA TYR A 244 18.94 19.44 10.39
C TYR A 244 20.32 20.08 10.47
N MET A 245 20.35 21.38 10.75
CA MET A 245 21.52 22.23 10.67
C MET A 245 21.89 22.83 12.03
N ALA A 246 23.19 22.94 12.23
CA ALA A 246 23.78 23.83 13.22
C ALA A 246 25.05 24.44 12.61
N LYS A 247 25.66 25.43 13.29
CA LYS A 247 26.86 26.12 12.76
C LYS A 247 28.02 25.17 12.42
N ASN A 248 28.13 24.06 13.14
CA ASN A 248 29.04 22.97 12.82
C ASN A 248 28.30 21.62 12.90
N SER A 249 28.88 20.61 12.25
CA SER A 249 28.25 19.29 12.08
C SER A 249 28.10 18.52 13.38
N GLN A 250 29.05 18.67 14.32
CA GLN A 250 29.03 17.98 15.60
C GLN A 250 27.85 18.44 16.45
N ASP A 251 27.62 19.75 16.51
CA ASP A 251 26.48 20.33 17.22
C ASP A 251 25.15 19.91 16.57
N ALA A 252 25.09 19.87 15.23
CA ALA A 252 23.89 19.43 14.50
C ALA A 252 23.54 17.99 14.85
N LYS A 253 24.52 17.08 14.82
CA LYS A 253 24.34 15.68 15.17
C LYS A 253 23.97 15.51 16.63
N ALA A 254 24.66 16.20 17.55
CA ALA A 254 24.37 16.12 18.98
C ALA A 254 22.95 16.61 19.32
N ALA A 255 22.50 17.70 18.70
CA ALA A 255 21.18 18.25 18.92
C ALA A 255 20.06 17.41 18.27
N PHE A 256 20.31 16.82 17.09
CA PHE A 256 19.30 16.00 16.42
C PHE A 256 19.20 14.57 16.97
N ARG A 257 20.28 14.04 17.55
CA ARG A 257 20.37 12.65 18.05
C ARG A 257 19.18 12.21 18.91
N PRO A 258 18.71 12.98 19.91
CA PRO A 258 17.57 12.56 20.72
C PRO A 258 16.28 12.40 19.90
N TYR A 259 16.04 13.30 18.94
CA TYR A 259 14.88 13.24 18.04
C TYR A 259 14.99 12.05 17.10
N PHE A 260 16.16 11.81 16.51
CA PHE A 260 16.38 10.67 15.63
C PHE A 260 16.19 9.33 16.37
N ASP A 261 16.88 9.14 17.50
CA ASP A 261 16.92 7.85 18.20
C ASP A 261 15.56 7.44 18.78
N ASN A 262 14.70 8.42 19.10
CA ASN A 262 13.37 8.20 19.68
C ASN A 262 12.22 8.41 18.68
N ALA A 263 12.52 8.75 17.43
CA ALA A 263 11.47 8.90 16.42
C ALA A 263 10.82 7.54 16.14
N PRO A 264 9.48 7.45 16.05
CA PRO A 264 8.81 6.21 15.64
C PRO A 264 9.26 5.67 14.28
N VAL A 265 9.81 6.54 13.43
CA VAL A 265 10.23 6.24 12.04
C VAL A 265 11.70 5.81 11.95
N TYR A 266 12.59 6.35 12.80
CA TYR A 266 14.03 6.05 12.75
C TYR A 266 14.48 5.11 13.88
N GLY A 267 13.83 5.19 15.04
CA GLY A 267 14.24 4.52 16.27
C GLY A 267 14.30 2.99 16.13
N GLY A 268 15.35 2.41 16.70
CA GLY A 268 15.64 0.98 16.60
C GLY A 268 16.20 0.54 15.23
N GLY A 269 16.45 1.47 14.31
CA GLY A 269 17.09 1.23 13.02
C GLY A 269 18.61 1.51 13.01
N PRO A 270 19.20 1.77 11.83
CA PRO A 270 20.60 2.18 11.70
C PRO A 270 20.92 3.42 12.52
N THR A 271 22.19 3.60 12.88
CA THR A 271 22.66 4.84 13.51
C THR A 271 22.40 6.05 12.60
N LEU A 272 22.32 7.26 13.15
CA LEU A 272 22.13 8.45 12.30
C LEU A 272 23.25 8.57 11.27
N GLU A 273 24.50 8.25 11.65
CA GLU A 273 25.63 8.27 10.74
C GLU A 273 25.40 7.36 9.53
N GLU A 274 25.02 6.09 9.77
CA GLU A 274 24.68 5.14 8.69
C GLU A 274 23.47 5.61 7.89
N PHE A 275 22.43 6.13 8.54
CA PHE A 275 21.22 6.58 7.89
C PHE A 275 21.46 7.81 6.99
N THR A 276 22.24 8.79 7.46
CA THR A 276 22.60 9.98 6.67
C THR A 276 23.54 9.65 5.51
N GLU A 277 24.34 8.59 5.62
CA GLU A 277 25.16 8.09 4.51
C GLU A 277 24.28 7.45 3.41
N GLN A 278 23.36 6.58 3.82
CA GLN A 278 22.52 5.77 2.93
C GLN A 278 21.32 6.51 2.32
N THR A 279 20.87 7.59 2.98
CA THR A 279 19.67 8.33 2.58
C THR A 279 19.93 9.81 2.33
N PRO A 280 18.99 10.53 1.70
CA PRO A 280 19.03 11.98 1.55
C PRO A 280 18.89 12.80 2.86
N LEU A 281 18.66 12.17 4.02
CA LEU A 281 18.69 12.88 5.30
C LEU A 281 20.07 13.52 5.50
N THR A 282 20.10 14.83 5.72
CA THR A 282 21.35 15.55 5.94
C THR A 282 21.36 16.23 7.30
N VAL A 283 22.29 15.82 8.17
CA VAL A 283 22.45 16.42 9.51
C VAL A 283 23.88 16.94 9.63
N GLY A 284 24.04 18.26 9.61
CA GLY A 284 25.37 18.86 9.48
C GLY A 284 25.41 20.38 9.50
N SER A 285 26.51 20.92 9.01
CA SER A 285 26.70 22.36 8.78
C SER A 285 25.93 22.85 7.55
N PRO A 286 25.68 24.17 7.41
CA PRO A 286 25.08 24.75 6.20
C PRO A 286 25.81 24.35 4.92
N GLN A 287 27.14 24.27 4.95
CA GLN A 287 27.93 23.87 3.78
C GLN A 287 27.69 22.40 3.40
N GLU A 288 27.65 21.49 4.38
CA GLU A 288 27.34 20.07 4.10
C GLU A 288 25.93 19.90 3.53
N VAL A 289 24.95 20.69 3.99
CA VAL A 289 23.60 20.68 3.40
C VAL A 289 23.60 21.20 1.97
N ILE A 290 24.38 22.24 1.67
CA ILE A 290 24.55 22.73 0.29
C ILE A 290 25.13 21.62 -0.60
N ASP A 291 26.27 21.04 -0.19
CA ASP A 291 26.98 20.04 -0.96
C ASP A 291 26.12 18.78 -1.20
N ARG A 292 25.45 18.29 -0.15
CA ARG A 292 24.59 17.11 -0.21
C ARG A 292 23.34 17.34 -1.07
N THR A 293 22.73 18.52 -0.99
CA THR A 293 21.56 18.84 -1.83
C THR A 293 21.94 18.96 -3.30
N LEU A 294 23.10 19.57 -3.60
CA LEU A 294 23.59 19.66 -4.99
C LEU A 294 23.88 18.28 -5.59
N SER A 295 24.34 17.32 -4.77
CA SER A 295 24.58 15.95 -5.23
C SER A 295 23.32 15.22 -5.69
N PHE A 296 22.11 15.69 -5.33
CA PHE A 296 20.87 15.08 -5.83
C PHE A 296 20.72 15.22 -7.34
N ARG A 297 21.32 16.26 -7.94
CA ARG A 297 21.37 16.41 -9.40
C ARG A 297 22.16 15.30 -10.08
N GLU A 298 23.18 14.77 -9.43
CA GLU A 298 23.98 13.66 -9.98
C GLU A 298 23.15 12.36 -10.06
N MET A 299 22.20 12.21 -9.13
CA MET A 299 21.28 11.08 -9.06
C MET A 299 20.18 11.15 -10.12
N VAL A 300 19.53 12.32 -10.26
CA VAL A 300 18.30 12.44 -11.06
C VAL A 300 18.39 13.46 -12.19
N GLY A 301 19.54 14.07 -12.48
CA GLY A 301 19.65 15.17 -13.44
C GLY A 301 18.96 16.46 -12.96
N ASP A 302 18.67 17.37 -13.88
CA ASP A 302 18.00 18.64 -13.57
C ASP A 302 16.57 18.42 -13.06
N TYR A 303 16.17 19.12 -12.00
CA TYR A 303 14.85 19.02 -11.40
C TYR A 303 14.39 20.40 -10.93
N GLN A 304 13.09 20.54 -10.64
CA GLN A 304 12.41 21.82 -10.52
C GLN A 304 12.02 22.17 -9.09
N ARG A 305 11.84 21.17 -8.21
CA ARG A 305 11.39 21.40 -6.83
C ARG A 305 12.13 20.53 -5.82
N GLN A 306 12.58 21.15 -4.73
CA GLN A 306 13.10 20.50 -3.55
C GLN A 306 12.23 20.88 -2.34
N LEU A 307 11.61 19.90 -1.69
CA LEU A 307 10.90 20.12 -0.42
C LEU A 307 11.64 19.43 0.72
N PHE A 308 11.71 20.10 1.88
CA PHE A 308 12.32 19.58 3.09
C PHE A 308 11.28 19.32 4.19
N LEU A 309 11.30 18.14 4.78
CA LEU A 309 10.58 17.84 6.02
C LEU A 309 11.32 18.52 7.17
N VAL A 310 10.63 19.33 7.97
CA VAL A 310 11.25 20.17 9.02
C VAL A 310 10.67 19.98 10.41
N ASP A 311 9.50 19.37 10.56
CA ASP A 311 8.74 19.37 11.81
C ASP A 311 8.31 17.97 12.28
N HIS A 312 9.14 16.97 11.98
CA HIS A 312 8.97 15.57 12.35
C HIS A 312 9.77 15.19 13.61
N ALA A 313 9.63 13.93 14.07
CA ALA A 313 10.43 13.32 15.14
C ALA A 313 10.31 14.01 16.52
N GLY A 314 9.22 14.75 16.76
CA GLY A 314 8.99 15.45 18.03
C GLY A 314 9.79 16.75 18.17
N LEU A 315 10.31 17.32 17.08
CA LEU A 315 10.98 18.61 17.09
C LEU A 315 10.03 19.71 17.63
N PRO A 316 10.41 20.47 18.67
CA PRO A 316 9.60 21.57 19.17
C PRO A 316 9.56 22.71 18.15
N LEU A 317 8.44 23.43 18.07
CA LEU A 317 8.23 24.50 17.08
C LEU A 317 9.39 25.50 17.03
N ARG A 318 9.96 25.89 18.17
CA ARG A 318 11.12 26.80 18.20
C ARG A 318 12.28 26.29 17.36
N GLU A 319 12.57 25.00 17.46
CA GLU A 319 13.65 24.37 16.70
C GLU A 319 13.31 24.31 15.22
N VAL A 320 12.06 23.96 14.88
CA VAL A 320 11.58 23.96 13.48
C VAL A 320 11.76 25.33 12.82
N LEU A 321 11.37 26.42 13.49
CA LEU A 321 11.52 27.78 12.94
C LEU A 321 13.00 28.14 12.75
N HIS A 322 13.87 27.73 13.67
CA HIS A 322 15.31 27.94 13.56
C HIS A 322 15.93 27.14 12.40
N GLN A 323 15.45 25.92 12.13
CA GLN A 323 15.86 25.15 10.95
C GLN A 323 15.42 25.81 9.63
N ILE A 324 14.27 26.49 9.62
CA ILE A 324 13.82 27.28 8.47
C ILE A 324 14.69 28.53 8.26
N ASP A 325 15.17 29.17 9.34
CA ASP A 325 16.15 30.28 9.22
C ASP A 325 17.43 29.80 8.52
N PHE A 326 17.98 28.65 8.93
CA PHE A 326 19.13 28.06 8.24
C PHE A 326 18.83 27.73 6.78
N LEU A 327 17.63 27.21 6.46
CA LEU A 327 17.21 27.01 5.08
C LEU A 327 17.21 28.32 4.29
N GLY A 328 16.69 29.41 4.87
CA GLY A 328 16.72 30.75 4.29
C GLY A 328 18.13 31.27 4.01
N GLU A 329 19.12 30.90 4.84
CA GLU A 329 20.53 31.24 4.62
C GLU A 329 21.18 30.44 3.46
N VAL A 330 20.87 29.14 3.32
CA VAL A 330 21.51 28.28 2.31
C VAL A 330 20.84 28.34 0.93
N VAL A 331 19.54 28.59 0.87
CA VAL A 331 18.76 28.59 -0.38
C VAL A 331 19.29 29.57 -1.44
N PRO A 332 19.72 30.81 -1.12
CA PRO A 332 20.34 31.69 -2.10
C PRO A 332 21.56 31.08 -2.80
N THR A 333 22.42 30.38 -2.05
CA THR A 333 23.59 29.69 -2.59
C THR A 333 23.16 28.49 -3.44
N LEU A 334 22.24 27.67 -2.94
CA LEU A 334 21.69 26.54 -3.70
C LEU A 334 21.11 27.00 -5.05
N ARG A 335 20.29 28.05 -5.06
CA ARG A 335 19.73 28.59 -6.31
C ARG A 335 20.81 29.01 -7.30
N LYS A 336 21.86 29.70 -6.82
CA LYS A 336 22.98 30.13 -7.66
C LYS A 336 23.69 28.92 -8.28
N GLU A 337 24.04 27.92 -7.47
CA GLU A 337 24.76 26.73 -7.94
C GLU A 337 23.89 25.88 -8.88
N PHE A 338 22.63 25.64 -8.55
CA PHE A 338 21.70 24.94 -9.47
C PHE A 338 21.53 25.68 -10.80
N ALA A 339 21.43 27.00 -10.79
CA ALA A 339 21.32 27.78 -12.02
C ALA A 339 22.60 27.73 -12.88
N LEU A 340 23.78 27.63 -12.27
CA LEU A 340 25.06 27.44 -12.98
C LEU A 340 25.18 26.03 -13.58
N LEU A 341 24.65 25.02 -12.89
CA LEU A 341 24.70 23.64 -13.33
C LEU A 341 23.59 23.27 -14.32
N ALA A 342 22.49 24.04 -14.36
CA ALA A 342 21.32 23.78 -15.19
C ALA A 342 21.68 23.68 -16.68
N LYS A 343 21.19 22.62 -17.34
CA LYS A 343 21.33 22.50 -18.79
C LYS A 343 20.44 23.51 -19.51
N GLU A 344 20.88 23.93 -20.69
CA GLU A 344 20.07 24.81 -21.55
C GLU A 344 18.78 24.11 -21.97
N GLY A 345 17.66 24.85 -21.90
CA GLY A 345 16.35 24.35 -22.33
C GLY A 345 15.58 23.51 -21.29
N VAL A 346 16.12 23.32 -20.09
CA VAL A 346 15.38 22.76 -18.94
C VAL A 346 14.31 23.77 -18.50
N PRO A 347 13.04 23.35 -18.35
CA PRO A 347 11.97 24.24 -17.92
C PRO A 347 12.04 24.57 -16.43
N ASP A 348 11.57 25.76 -16.08
CA ASP A 348 11.33 26.16 -14.70
C ASP A 348 10.20 25.34 -14.07
N ALA A 349 10.12 25.35 -12.74
CA ALA A 349 8.99 24.79 -12.02
C ALA A 349 7.67 25.48 -12.44
N PRO A 350 6.63 24.73 -12.82
CA PRO A 350 5.36 25.32 -13.25
C PRO A 350 4.69 26.16 -12.17
N THR A 351 4.13 27.29 -12.57
CA THR A 351 3.26 28.15 -11.76
C THR A 351 1.98 28.46 -12.53
N HIS A 352 0.97 29.02 -11.86
CA HIS A 352 -0.25 29.48 -12.54
C HIS A 352 0.06 30.45 -13.69
N GLU A 353 0.99 31.39 -13.49
CA GLU A 353 1.38 32.36 -14.51
C GLU A 353 2.00 31.68 -15.75
N THR A 354 2.87 30.68 -15.54
CA THR A 354 3.49 29.96 -16.67
C THR A 354 2.45 29.10 -17.41
N LEU A 355 1.56 28.42 -16.68
CA LEU A 355 0.49 27.63 -17.28
C LEU A 355 -0.50 28.50 -18.07
N LEU A 356 -0.84 29.67 -17.54
CA LEU A 356 -1.69 30.65 -18.23
C LEU A 356 -1.04 31.15 -19.52
N ALA A 357 0.28 31.40 -19.52
CA ALA A 357 1.03 31.81 -20.71
C ALA A 357 1.16 30.70 -21.78
N GLU A 358 1.01 29.44 -21.37
CA GLU A 358 1.01 28.26 -22.27
C GLU A 358 -0.39 27.84 -22.73
N ARG A 359 -1.44 28.41 -22.15
CA ARG A 359 -2.83 28.09 -22.46
C ARG A 359 -3.10 28.23 -23.97
N GLY A 360 -3.65 27.18 -24.57
CA GLY A 360 -3.96 27.13 -26.01
C GLY A 360 -2.80 26.71 -26.92
N LYS A 361 -1.59 26.48 -26.39
CA LYS A 361 -0.44 25.95 -27.16
C LYS A 361 -0.31 24.44 -27.11
N LYS A 362 -0.92 23.77 -26.13
CA LYS A 362 -0.97 22.31 -26.06
C LYS A 362 -2.06 21.79 -27.01
N PRO A 363 -1.76 20.79 -27.86
CA PRO A 363 -2.80 20.17 -28.68
C PRO A 363 -3.87 19.59 -27.77
N ALA A 364 -5.14 19.84 -28.09
CA ALA A 364 -6.26 19.12 -27.48
C ALA A 364 -6.11 17.64 -27.84
N ARG A 365 -5.52 16.84 -26.96
CA ARG A 365 -5.63 15.39 -27.13
C ARG A 365 -7.06 15.01 -26.87
N SER A 366 -7.63 14.19 -27.75
CA SER A 366 -8.83 13.44 -27.43
C SER A 366 -8.53 12.67 -26.16
N GLU A 367 -9.16 13.04 -25.05
CA GLU A 367 -9.03 12.39 -23.75
C GLU A 367 -9.58 10.95 -23.85
N ALA A 368 -8.77 10.08 -24.43
CA ALA A 368 -8.90 8.65 -24.28
C ALA A 368 -8.52 8.36 -22.82
N ARG A 369 -9.35 7.59 -22.11
CA ARG A 369 -9.17 7.42 -20.67
C ARG A 369 -7.97 6.51 -20.50
N LEU A 370 -6.88 6.97 -19.88
CA LEU A 370 -5.69 6.14 -19.57
C LEU A 370 -6.05 4.75 -19.02
N TRP A 371 -7.13 4.59 -18.24
CA TRP A 371 -7.65 3.30 -17.80
C TRP A 371 -8.31 2.45 -18.91
N GLN A 372 -9.14 3.05 -19.77
CA GLN A 372 -9.70 2.34 -20.93
C GLN A 372 -8.62 2.09 -21.99
N ASP A 373 -7.68 3.00 -22.16
CA ASP A 373 -6.51 2.86 -23.02
C ASP A 373 -5.59 1.77 -22.47
N GLN A 374 -5.35 1.66 -21.16
CA GLN A 374 -4.66 0.50 -20.59
C GLN A 374 -5.37 -0.84 -20.88
N GLN A 375 -6.69 -0.81 -21.06
CA GLN A 375 -7.48 -1.98 -21.45
C GLN A 375 -7.60 -2.18 -22.95
N THR A 376 -7.28 -1.21 -23.81
CA THR A 376 -7.60 -1.26 -25.25
C THR A 376 -6.47 -0.83 -26.19
N ASP A 377 -5.46 -0.11 -25.67
CA ASP A 377 -4.25 0.32 -26.35
C ASP A 377 -3.23 -0.84 -26.36
N PRO A 378 -2.90 -1.38 -27.56
CA PRO A 378 -1.98 -2.51 -27.69
C PRO A 378 -0.57 -2.22 -27.15
N ASP A 379 -0.10 -0.98 -27.21
CA ASP A 379 1.24 -0.59 -26.76
C ASP A 379 1.30 -0.55 -25.23
N LEU A 380 0.25 -0.05 -24.56
CA LEU A 380 0.15 -0.06 -23.10
C LEU A 380 -0.08 -1.47 -22.54
N GLN A 381 -0.82 -2.32 -23.25
CA GLN A 381 -0.96 -3.73 -22.88
C GLN A 381 0.37 -4.49 -22.99
N GLN A 382 1.23 -4.17 -23.97
CA GLN A 382 2.56 -4.74 -24.12
C GLN A 382 3.58 -4.22 -23.09
N GLU A 383 3.44 -2.98 -22.65
CA GLU A 383 4.31 -2.37 -21.64
C GLU A 383 3.95 -2.77 -20.20
N ARG A 384 2.70 -3.18 -19.94
CA ARG A 384 2.23 -3.60 -18.61
C ARG A 384 3.08 -4.70 -17.95
N PRO A 385 3.50 -5.78 -18.65
CA PRO A 385 4.48 -6.73 -18.11
C PRO A 385 5.84 -6.11 -17.80
N ARG A 386 6.29 -5.11 -18.57
CA ARG A 386 7.55 -4.40 -18.31
C ARG A 386 7.47 -3.52 -17.06
N TRP A 387 6.33 -2.89 -16.79
CA TRP A 387 6.14 -2.12 -15.54
C TRP A 387 6.05 -3.04 -14.33
N GLN A 388 5.35 -4.18 -14.47
CA GLN A 388 5.31 -5.21 -13.44
C GLN A 388 6.72 -5.79 -13.17
N GLN A 389 7.49 -6.05 -14.23
CA GLN A 389 8.89 -6.49 -14.13
C GLN A 389 9.79 -5.39 -13.54
N ALA A 390 9.62 -4.12 -13.93
CA ALA A 390 10.34 -3.00 -13.36
C ALA A 390 10.02 -2.85 -11.86
N ASN A 391 8.76 -3.02 -11.45
CA ASN A 391 8.35 -3.06 -10.04
C ASN A 391 9.05 -4.21 -9.28
N ILE A 392 9.20 -5.37 -9.92
CA ILE A 392 9.93 -6.53 -9.41
C ILE A 392 11.46 -6.27 -9.35
N ASP A 393 12.06 -5.61 -10.34
CA ASP A 393 13.49 -5.28 -10.38
C ASP A 393 13.86 -4.11 -9.44
N LEU A 394 12.92 -3.19 -9.21
CA LEU A 394 12.98 -2.11 -8.23
C LEU A 394 12.99 -2.67 -6.81
N THR A 395 12.16 -3.68 -6.54
CA THR A 395 12.09 -4.35 -5.24
C THR A 395 13.26 -5.32 -5.02
N ALA A 396 13.72 -6.04 -6.04
CA ALA A 396 14.85 -6.98 -5.94
C ALA A 396 16.21 -6.29 -5.74
N GLY A 397 16.42 -5.09 -6.28
CA GLY A 397 17.66 -4.33 -6.12
C GLY A 397 17.86 -3.68 -4.75
N ALA A 398 16.80 -3.61 -3.93
CA ALA A 398 16.86 -3.12 -2.56
C ALA A 398 17.36 -4.18 -1.57
N GLN A 399 17.45 -5.46 -1.96
CA GLN A 399 17.85 -6.56 -1.08
C GLN A 399 19.30 -7.01 -1.19
N THR A 400 20.00 -6.64 -2.26
CA THR A 400 21.31 -7.21 -2.55
C THR A 400 22.47 -6.40 -1.97
N ASP A 401 22.18 -5.30 -1.27
CA ASP A 401 23.18 -4.37 -0.70
C ASP A 401 23.04 -4.23 0.84
N ASP A 402 22.43 -5.22 1.50
CA ASP A 402 22.22 -5.25 2.94
C ASP A 402 23.53 -5.56 3.69
N GLY A 403 24.41 -4.57 3.77
CA GLY A 403 25.53 -4.52 4.72
C GLY A 403 25.12 -4.22 6.17
N ILE A 404 23.82 -4.34 6.51
CA ILE A 404 23.28 -4.04 7.83
C ILE A 404 23.42 -5.29 8.72
N GLY A 405 24.60 -5.48 9.30
CA GLY A 405 24.86 -6.53 10.27
C GLY A 405 24.16 -6.27 11.60
N THR A 406 23.20 -7.12 11.96
CA THR A 406 22.58 -7.12 13.29
C THR A 406 23.57 -7.62 14.34
N ARG A 407 23.86 -6.80 15.37
CA ARG A 407 24.51 -7.26 16.61
C ARG A 407 23.43 -7.56 17.65
N ASP A 408 23.43 -8.81 18.13
CA ASP A 408 22.55 -9.32 19.17
C ASP A 408 22.74 -8.59 20.52
N GLY A 409 21.62 -8.20 21.14
CA GLY A 409 21.54 -8.03 22.60
C GLY A 409 20.92 -6.73 23.10
N ALA A 410 19.58 -6.64 23.13
CA ALA A 410 18.86 -5.87 24.13
C ALA A 410 17.42 -6.41 24.30
N ALA A 411 16.98 -6.51 25.55
CA ALA A 411 15.80 -7.24 25.98
C ALA A 411 14.50 -6.41 25.94
N ALA A 412 13.41 -7.12 25.64
CA ALA A 412 11.99 -6.91 25.97
C ALA A 412 11.51 -5.53 26.45
N GLY A 413 10.65 -4.91 25.63
CA GLY A 413 9.71 -3.86 26.01
C GLY A 413 8.86 -3.44 24.80
N ASP A 414 7.55 -3.63 24.88
CA ASP A 414 6.57 -3.34 23.81
C ASP A 414 6.73 -1.92 23.26
N THR A 415 7.24 -1.81 22.03
CA THR A 415 7.07 -0.65 21.16
C THR A 415 7.05 -1.14 19.72
N VAL A 416 5.93 -0.92 19.02
CA VAL A 416 5.83 -1.13 17.57
C VAL A 416 6.65 -0.01 16.92
N THR A 417 7.90 -0.30 16.57
CA THR A 417 8.76 0.62 15.81
C THR A 417 8.44 0.51 14.31
N GLY A 418 8.39 1.64 13.61
CA GLY A 418 8.07 1.73 12.17
C GLY A 418 9.14 1.12 11.24
N ALA A 419 10.19 0.51 11.79
CA ALA A 419 11.31 -0.04 11.04
C ALA A 419 11.10 -1.48 10.53
N SER A 420 10.11 -2.25 11.04
CA SER A 420 9.84 -3.61 10.52
C SER A 420 9.21 -3.62 9.12
N PHE A 421 8.77 -2.47 8.61
CA PHE A 421 8.03 -2.35 7.34
C PHE A 421 8.89 -2.43 6.07
N TYR A 422 10.23 -2.40 6.16
CA TYR A 422 11.09 -2.16 4.99
C TYR A 422 12.11 -3.26 4.64
N GLN A 423 12.19 -4.38 5.37
CA GLN A 423 13.37 -5.26 5.29
C GLN A 423 13.31 -6.51 4.38
N GLN A 424 12.23 -6.87 3.68
CA GLN A 424 12.24 -8.12 2.89
C GLN A 424 11.48 -8.05 1.56
N ALA A 425 12.19 -7.71 0.47
CA ALA A 425 11.77 -8.04 -0.90
C ALA A 425 12.17 -9.49 -1.28
N PRO A 426 12.06 -9.96 -2.54
CA PRO A 426 12.66 -11.21 -3.02
C PRO A 426 13.87 -10.97 -3.95
N THR A 427 14.85 -11.89 -3.93
CA THR A 427 16.09 -11.76 -4.72
C THR A 427 15.85 -11.85 -6.23
N ARG A 428 16.73 -11.20 -7.00
CA ARG A 428 16.69 -11.13 -8.48
C ARG A 428 16.53 -12.50 -9.17
N GLN A 429 17.17 -13.55 -8.65
CA GLN A 429 17.06 -14.88 -9.24
C GLN A 429 15.65 -15.47 -9.09
N ALA A 430 15.00 -15.27 -7.95
CA ALA A 430 13.63 -15.73 -7.72
C ALA A 430 12.58 -14.96 -8.52
N ALA A 431 12.91 -13.75 -8.98
CA ALA A 431 12.10 -12.97 -9.91
C ALA A 431 12.27 -13.45 -11.37
N LEU A 432 13.52 -13.70 -11.78
CA LEU A 432 13.85 -14.24 -13.11
C LEU A 432 13.31 -15.66 -13.31
N ASP A 433 13.42 -16.53 -12.30
CA ASP A 433 12.88 -17.89 -12.34
C ASP A 433 11.34 -17.90 -12.47
N ARG A 434 10.66 -16.88 -11.92
CA ARG A 434 9.21 -16.68 -12.06
C ARG A 434 8.83 -16.17 -13.46
N ALA A 435 9.62 -15.25 -14.03
CA ALA A 435 9.41 -14.73 -15.37
C ALA A 435 9.66 -15.80 -16.44
N ASP A 436 10.70 -16.62 -16.29
CA ASP A 436 11.01 -17.73 -17.19
C ASP A 436 9.97 -18.86 -17.12
N ALA A 437 9.46 -19.17 -15.92
CA ALA A 437 8.35 -20.11 -15.75
C ALA A 437 7.04 -19.62 -16.40
N TRP A 438 6.85 -18.30 -16.48
CA TRP A 438 5.70 -17.67 -17.12
C TRP A 438 5.86 -17.59 -18.66
N LEU A 439 7.06 -17.29 -19.16
CA LEU A 439 7.40 -17.29 -20.60
C LEU A 439 7.33 -18.70 -21.22
N GLN A 440 7.75 -19.74 -20.50
CA GLN A 440 7.58 -21.13 -20.95
C GLN A 440 6.10 -21.56 -21.01
N LYS A 441 5.24 -21.00 -20.14
CA LYS A 441 3.80 -21.26 -20.16
C LYS A 441 3.09 -20.56 -21.33
N SER A 442 3.57 -19.41 -21.78
CA SER A 442 2.93 -18.61 -22.83
C SER A 442 3.34 -19.01 -24.25
N GLN A 443 4.58 -19.48 -24.48
CA GLN A 443 5.03 -19.89 -25.82
C GLN A 443 4.46 -21.24 -26.30
N ASN A 444 4.02 -22.11 -25.39
CA ASN A 444 3.37 -23.38 -25.73
C ASN A 444 1.87 -23.24 -26.04
N ALA A 445 1.30 -22.04 -25.94
CA ALA A 445 -0.13 -21.79 -26.12
C ALA A 445 -0.54 -21.40 -27.56
N GLY A 446 0.40 -21.30 -28.50
CA GLY A 446 0.13 -20.73 -29.82
C GLY A 446 0.90 -21.39 -30.97
N SER A 447 0.58 -22.63 -31.33
CA SER A 447 0.56 -23.04 -32.75
C SER A 447 0.13 -24.49 -32.94
N GLY A 448 -1.06 -24.66 -33.55
CA GLY A 448 -1.43 -25.81 -34.36
C GLY A 448 -2.16 -26.95 -33.66
N ARG A 449 -3.49 -27.03 -33.85
CA ARG A 449 -4.20 -28.18 -34.46
C ARG A 449 -5.73 -28.00 -34.49
N SER A 450 -6.33 -28.79 -35.36
CA SER A 450 -7.64 -28.70 -36.03
C SER A 450 -8.88 -28.96 -35.15
N GLU A 451 -10.01 -28.45 -35.65
CA GLU A 451 -11.38 -28.36 -35.12
C GLU A 451 -12.09 -29.62 -34.58
N GLU A 452 -11.41 -30.75 -34.31
CA GLU A 452 -12.06 -31.98 -33.83
C GLU A 452 -11.67 -32.46 -32.42
N GLU A 453 -10.79 -31.74 -31.70
CA GLU A 453 -10.37 -32.11 -30.33
C GLU A 453 -10.70 -31.04 -29.26
N ALA A 454 -11.67 -30.17 -29.52
CA ALA A 454 -12.06 -29.07 -28.63
C ALA A 454 -13.05 -29.47 -27.51
N THR A 455 -12.75 -30.52 -26.75
CA THR A 455 -13.45 -30.80 -25.48
C THR A 455 -12.48 -31.33 -24.43
N GLN A 456 -11.71 -30.43 -23.81
CA GLN A 456 -11.25 -30.46 -22.40
C GLN A 456 -9.96 -29.65 -22.22
N ASN A 457 -10.09 -28.35 -21.94
CA ASN A 457 -9.38 -27.77 -20.79
C ASN A 457 -9.94 -26.38 -20.45
N ASP A 458 -10.24 -26.24 -19.17
CA ASP A 458 -11.11 -25.25 -18.54
C ASP A 458 -10.31 -24.02 -18.11
N GLN A 459 -10.48 -22.89 -18.83
CA GLN A 459 -10.05 -21.54 -18.40
C GLN A 459 -11.28 -20.69 -18.03
N THR A 460 -12.13 -21.24 -17.17
CA THR A 460 -13.15 -20.49 -16.43
C THR A 460 -12.56 -20.15 -15.05
N PRO A 461 -12.96 -19.07 -14.34
CA PRO A 461 -12.79 -19.04 -12.89
C PRO A 461 -13.31 -20.38 -12.35
N TRP A 462 -12.68 -20.98 -11.34
CA TRP A 462 -13.11 -22.30 -10.80
C TRP A 462 -14.52 -22.28 -10.15
N TRP A 463 -15.33 -21.27 -10.43
CA TRP A 463 -16.73 -21.15 -10.05
C TRP A 463 -17.62 -20.74 -11.20
N THR A 464 -18.56 -21.61 -11.52
CA THR A 464 -19.88 -21.25 -12.04
C THR A 464 -20.86 -21.17 -10.85
N THR A 465 -21.96 -20.45 -11.00
CA THR A 465 -22.92 -20.12 -9.92
C THR A 465 -23.74 -21.30 -9.39
N ASP A 466 -23.51 -22.54 -9.87
CA ASP A 466 -24.40 -23.69 -9.64
C ASP A 466 -23.77 -24.89 -8.89
N GLU A 467 -22.52 -24.78 -8.38
CA GLU A 467 -21.83 -25.91 -7.71
C GLU A 467 -21.61 -25.70 -6.19
N HIS A 468 -21.97 -26.70 -5.38
CA HIS A 468 -21.70 -26.72 -3.94
C HIS A 468 -20.24 -27.06 -3.67
N ARG A 469 -19.52 -26.14 -3.03
CA ARG A 469 -18.09 -26.28 -2.73
C ARG A 469 -17.86 -26.51 -1.24
N ILE A 470 -17.32 -27.68 -0.90
CA ILE A 470 -16.90 -28.01 0.46
C ILE A 470 -15.38 -27.81 0.58
N VAL A 471 -14.96 -26.89 1.45
CA VAL A 471 -13.54 -26.71 1.76
C VAL A 471 -13.19 -27.47 3.03
N ALA A 472 -12.26 -28.42 2.92
CA ALA A 472 -11.84 -29.28 4.02
C ALA A 472 -10.45 -28.85 4.51
N ILE A 473 -10.42 -28.16 5.65
CA ILE A 473 -9.25 -27.57 6.27
C ILE A 473 -8.72 -28.50 7.33
N HIS A 474 -7.42 -28.83 7.28
CA HIS A 474 -6.76 -29.58 8.34
C HIS A 474 -5.38 -29.06 8.71
N ALA A 475 -5.05 -29.08 10.00
CA ALA A 475 -3.74 -28.69 10.53
C ALA A 475 -2.81 -29.88 10.85
N GLY A 476 -2.89 -30.95 10.06
CA GLY A 476 -2.03 -32.11 10.23
C GLY A 476 -0.58 -31.85 9.77
N MET A 477 0.41 -32.21 10.60
CA MET A 477 1.84 -31.94 10.32
C MET A 477 2.54 -33.01 9.45
N SER A 478 1.82 -34.04 9.00
CA SER A 478 2.35 -35.08 8.11
C SER A 478 1.35 -35.45 7.00
N ASP A 479 1.86 -35.95 5.87
CA ASP A 479 1.05 -36.24 4.67
C ASP A 479 0.07 -37.40 4.88
N ALA A 480 0.33 -38.24 5.90
CA ALA A 480 -0.51 -39.33 6.37
C ALA A 480 -1.16 -39.04 7.75
N SER A 481 -1.38 -37.77 8.11
CA SER A 481 -1.91 -37.39 9.42
C SER A 481 -3.35 -37.87 9.66
N SER A 482 -3.67 -38.18 10.93
CA SER A 482 -5.04 -38.53 11.36
C SER A 482 -6.03 -37.38 11.14
N SER A 483 -5.59 -36.12 11.30
CA SER A 483 -6.40 -34.93 11.04
C SER A 483 -6.81 -34.82 9.57
N ARG A 484 -5.88 -35.09 8.64
CA ARG A 484 -6.19 -35.19 7.20
C ARG A 484 -7.21 -36.29 6.91
N LYS A 485 -6.98 -37.49 7.46
CA LYS A 485 -7.90 -38.62 7.29
C LYS A 485 -9.30 -38.28 7.79
N LEU A 486 -9.42 -37.64 8.95
CA LEU A 486 -10.71 -37.24 9.51
C LEU A 486 -11.40 -36.17 8.65
N ALA A 487 -10.69 -35.09 8.28
CA ALA A 487 -11.24 -34.02 7.43
C ALA A 487 -11.77 -34.55 6.11
N MET A 488 -11.02 -35.45 5.47
CA MET A 488 -11.42 -36.01 4.18
C MET A 488 -12.57 -37.01 4.29
N ARG A 489 -12.66 -37.77 5.36
CA ARG A 489 -13.82 -38.66 5.59
C ARG A 489 -15.10 -37.87 5.85
N LEU A 490 -15.01 -36.80 6.64
CA LEU A 490 -16.13 -35.89 6.91
C LEU A 490 -16.61 -35.20 5.63
N ALA A 491 -15.69 -34.63 4.84
CA ALA A 491 -16.03 -33.97 3.59
C ALA A 491 -16.62 -34.93 2.55
N LYS A 492 -16.03 -36.13 2.38
CA LYS A 492 -16.53 -37.14 1.43
C LYS A 492 -17.88 -37.71 1.83
N GLU A 493 -18.11 -37.98 3.12
CA GLU A 493 -19.41 -38.44 3.60
C GLU A 493 -20.48 -37.35 3.43
N THR A 494 -20.13 -36.07 3.64
CA THR A 494 -21.04 -34.93 3.41
C THR A 494 -21.40 -34.83 1.93
N ALA A 495 -20.40 -34.88 1.04
CA ALA A 495 -20.62 -34.87 -0.40
C ALA A 495 -21.44 -36.09 -0.87
N GLY A 496 -21.20 -37.28 -0.32
CA GLY A 496 -21.99 -38.49 -0.65
C GLY A 496 -23.48 -38.35 -0.31
N LYS A 497 -23.82 -37.59 0.75
CA LYS A 497 -25.21 -37.33 1.13
C LYS A 497 -25.88 -36.27 0.24
N LEU A 498 -25.13 -35.27 -0.20
CA LEU A 498 -25.60 -34.25 -1.14
C LEU A 498 -25.70 -34.79 -2.57
N GLY A 499 -24.86 -35.74 -2.97
CA GLY A 499 -24.85 -36.33 -4.30
C GLY A 499 -26.14 -37.12 -4.63
N GLY A 500 -26.90 -37.54 -3.62
CA GLY A 500 -28.25 -38.08 -3.81
C GLY A 500 -29.30 -37.05 -4.28
N ALA A 501 -28.97 -35.75 -4.23
CA ALA A 501 -29.85 -34.64 -4.60
C ALA A 501 -29.57 -34.06 -6.01
N GLY A 502 -28.68 -34.66 -6.80
CA GLY A 502 -28.46 -34.29 -8.21
C GLY A 502 -27.57 -33.08 -8.47
N GLN A 503 -26.82 -32.61 -7.46
CA GLN A 503 -25.89 -31.45 -7.58
C GLN A 503 -24.43 -31.91 -7.71
N ALA A 504 -23.65 -31.21 -8.53
CA ALA A 504 -22.20 -31.38 -8.62
C ALA A 504 -21.53 -30.79 -7.37
N ILE A 505 -20.75 -31.60 -6.65
CA ILE A 505 -20.10 -31.21 -5.39
C ILE A 505 -18.59 -31.34 -5.53
N GLN A 506 -17.88 -30.22 -5.35
CA GLN A 506 -16.42 -30.20 -5.33
C GLN A 506 -15.89 -30.14 -3.90
N ILE A 507 -14.89 -30.98 -3.61
CA ILE A 507 -14.16 -30.94 -2.33
C ILE A 507 -12.77 -30.34 -2.59
N ARG A 508 -12.46 -29.23 -1.93
CA ARG A 508 -11.11 -28.65 -1.92
C ARG A 508 -10.41 -28.97 -0.61
N GLU A 509 -9.33 -29.75 -0.68
CA GLU A 509 -8.47 -30.04 0.47
C GLU A 509 -7.55 -28.84 0.75
N VAL A 510 -7.49 -28.40 2.01
CA VAL A 510 -6.59 -27.35 2.50
C VAL A 510 -5.75 -27.91 3.64
N ALA A 511 -4.49 -28.21 3.36
CA ALA A 511 -3.52 -28.67 4.35
C ALA A 511 -2.74 -27.47 4.91
N LEU A 512 -3.04 -27.04 6.14
CA LEU A 512 -2.44 -25.84 6.72
C LEU A 512 -0.92 -25.94 6.92
N ARG A 513 -0.36 -27.15 6.98
CA ARG A 513 1.10 -27.37 6.98
C ARG A 513 1.78 -26.69 5.80
N ALA A 514 1.18 -26.76 4.61
CA ALA A 514 1.71 -26.10 3.42
C ALA A 514 1.68 -24.57 3.54
N LEU A 515 0.81 -24.05 4.41
CA LEU A 515 0.65 -22.64 4.71
C LEU A 515 1.40 -22.17 5.95
N ALA A 516 2.19 -23.02 6.62
CA ALA A 516 2.86 -22.63 7.86
C ALA A 516 3.77 -21.40 7.71
N ARG A 517 4.50 -21.31 6.60
CA ARG A 517 5.32 -20.13 6.27
C ARG A 517 4.44 -18.94 5.86
N PRO A 518 3.54 -19.06 4.86
CA PRO A 518 2.63 -17.97 4.51
C PRO A 518 1.81 -17.40 5.68
N LEU A 519 1.41 -18.24 6.64
CA LEU A 519 0.67 -17.84 7.83
C LEU A 519 1.56 -17.10 8.82
N ALA A 520 2.81 -17.56 9.00
CA ALA A 520 3.81 -16.82 9.77
C ALA A 520 4.08 -15.46 9.14
N ASP A 521 4.29 -15.43 7.82
CA ASP A 521 4.52 -14.21 7.06
C ASP A 521 3.31 -13.27 7.17
N ASN A 522 2.08 -13.78 7.06
CA ASN A 522 0.87 -12.96 7.19
C ASN A 522 0.70 -12.38 8.60
N VAL A 523 0.96 -13.14 9.66
CA VAL A 523 0.90 -12.62 11.04
C VAL A 523 1.98 -11.57 11.29
N LEU A 524 3.16 -11.72 10.70
CA LEU A 524 4.28 -10.82 10.92
C LEU A 524 4.23 -9.56 10.05
N THR A 525 3.69 -9.66 8.84
CA THR A 525 3.76 -8.60 7.82
C THR A 525 2.39 -8.03 7.45
N GLY A 526 1.30 -8.70 7.81
CA GLY A 526 -0.06 -8.40 7.35
C GLY A 526 -0.38 -8.92 5.93
N PHE A 527 0.57 -9.51 5.21
CA PHE A 527 0.39 -9.97 3.82
C PHE A 527 0.59 -11.48 3.68
N GLY A 528 -0.32 -12.17 3.00
CA GLY A 528 -0.19 -13.58 2.63
C GLY A 528 0.42 -13.76 1.24
N ASN A 529 0.98 -14.94 0.95
CA ASN A 529 1.34 -15.28 -0.43
C ASN A 529 0.10 -15.66 -1.26
N GLU A 530 0.23 -15.77 -2.58
CA GLU A 530 -0.89 -16.13 -3.48
C GLU A 530 -1.59 -17.44 -3.08
N ASP A 531 -0.85 -18.41 -2.53
CA ASP A 531 -1.44 -19.67 -2.05
C ASP A 531 -2.35 -19.45 -0.84
N LEU A 532 -1.92 -18.64 0.14
CA LEU A 532 -2.72 -18.31 1.32
C LEU A 532 -3.93 -17.46 0.92
N GLU A 533 -3.75 -16.43 0.11
CA GLU A 533 -4.87 -15.58 -0.37
C GLU A 533 -5.85 -16.37 -1.24
N GLY A 534 -5.36 -17.26 -2.11
CA GLY A 534 -6.20 -18.16 -2.89
C GLY A 534 -6.95 -19.19 -2.04
N ILE A 535 -6.46 -19.53 -0.85
CA ILE A 535 -7.13 -20.40 0.12
C ILE A 535 -8.13 -19.60 0.99
N LYS A 536 -7.79 -18.37 1.40
CA LYS A 536 -8.74 -17.46 2.06
C LYS A 536 -9.96 -17.21 1.18
N ALA A 537 -9.74 -16.89 -0.11
CA ALA A 537 -10.80 -16.74 -1.10
C ALA A 537 -11.62 -18.03 -1.29
N ALA A 538 -10.98 -19.20 -1.21
CA ALA A 538 -11.68 -20.48 -1.26
C ALA A 538 -12.61 -20.69 -0.07
N VAL A 539 -12.16 -20.33 1.13
CA VAL A 539 -12.94 -20.41 2.37
C VAL A 539 -14.13 -19.43 2.31
N SER A 540 -13.88 -18.18 1.92
CA SER A 540 -14.94 -17.17 1.74
C SER A 540 -15.94 -17.55 0.65
N GLY A 541 -15.51 -18.25 -0.40
CA GLY A 541 -16.37 -18.74 -1.49
C GLY A 541 -16.99 -20.12 -1.25
N ALA A 542 -16.71 -20.78 -0.13
CA ALA A 542 -17.21 -22.13 0.15
C ALA A 542 -18.70 -22.11 0.54
N ALA A 543 -19.42 -23.14 0.11
CA ALA A 543 -20.77 -23.42 0.57
C ALA A 543 -20.75 -23.99 2.00
N ALA A 544 -19.75 -24.81 2.33
CA ALA A 544 -19.52 -25.31 3.67
C ALA A 544 -18.03 -25.55 3.97
N ILE A 545 -17.68 -25.50 5.26
CA ILE A 545 -16.34 -25.79 5.75
C ILE A 545 -16.34 -27.06 6.60
N VAL A 546 -15.33 -27.91 6.40
CA VAL A 546 -14.94 -28.96 7.35
C VAL A 546 -13.61 -28.54 7.98
N ALA A 547 -13.61 -28.20 9.27
CA ALA A 547 -12.43 -27.67 9.96
C ALA A 547 -11.89 -28.68 10.99
N VAL A 548 -10.68 -29.18 10.77
CA VAL A 548 -10.07 -30.24 11.61
C VAL A 548 -8.68 -29.87 12.12
N THR A 549 -8.41 -30.09 13.41
CA THR A 549 -7.09 -29.85 14.01
C THR A 549 -6.60 -31.03 14.84
N PRO A 550 -5.28 -31.31 14.89
CA PRO A 550 -4.73 -32.12 15.96
C PRO A 550 -4.81 -31.36 17.29
N THR A 551 -4.81 -32.12 18.38
CA THR A 551 -4.80 -31.62 19.75
C THR A 551 -3.37 -31.55 20.26
N TYR A 552 -2.91 -30.37 20.66
CA TYR A 552 -1.61 -30.15 21.30
C TYR A 552 -1.82 -29.45 22.63
N GLN A 553 -1.25 -29.99 23.72
CA GLN A 553 -1.38 -29.44 25.08
C GLN A 553 -2.83 -29.12 25.50
N GLY A 554 -3.79 -29.94 25.07
CA GLY A 554 -5.21 -29.78 25.40
C GLY A 554 -5.97 -28.73 24.60
N SER A 555 -5.41 -28.19 23.51
CA SER A 555 -6.09 -27.23 22.61
C SER A 555 -5.85 -27.55 21.13
N TYR A 556 -6.46 -26.78 20.22
CA TYR A 556 -6.17 -26.81 18.79
C TYR A 556 -4.70 -26.47 18.52
N SER A 557 -4.20 -26.81 17.33
CA SER A 557 -2.83 -26.45 16.95
C SER A 557 -2.68 -24.94 16.76
N GLY A 558 -1.49 -24.42 17.06
CA GLY A 558 -1.18 -23.01 16.80
C GLY A 558 -1.39 -22.63 15.34
N LEU A 559 -1.04 -23.53 14.41
CA LEU A 559 -1.23 -23.35 12.99
C LEU A 559 -2.72 -23.26 12.58
N PHE A 560 -3.59 -24.02 13.24
CA PHE A 560 -5.04 -23.91 13.06
C PHE A 560 -5.53 -22.54 13.51
N LYS A 561 -5.17 -22.12 14.72
CA LYS A 561 -5.57 -20.80 15.24
C LYS A 561 -5.07 -19.67 14.36
N GLN A 562 -3.80 -19.74 13.98
CA GLN A 562 -3.15 -18.76 13.11
C GLN A 562 -3.85 -18.64 11.76
N PHE A 563 -4.31 -19.76 11.19
CA PHE A 563 -5.09 -19.70 9.95
C PHE A 563 -6.42 -18.97 10.12
N PHE A 564 -7.17 -19.24 11.18
CA PHE A 564 -8.45 -18.56 11.41
C PHE A 564 -8.28 -17.09 11.83
N ASP A 565 -7.15 -16.72 12.43
CA ASP A 565 -6.83 -15.34 12.80
C ASP A 565 -6.51 -14.43 11.62
N VAL A 566 -6.12 -15.01 10.48
CA VAL A 566 -5.78 -14.25 9.27
C VAL A 566 -6.92 -14.20 8.25
N LEU A 567 -8.05 -14.86 8.54
CA LEU A 567 -9.26 -14.73 7.71
C LEU A 567 -9.85 -13.34 7.90
N GLU A 568 -10.40 -12.78 6.83
CA GLU A 568 -11.09 -11.49 6.87
C GLU A 568 -12.34 -11.55 7.77
N ASP A 569 -12.70 -10.41 8.37
CA ASP A 569 -13.95 -10.29 9.13
C ASP A 569 -15.15 -10.64 8.22
N GLY A 570 -16.02 -11.53 8.70
CA GLY A 570 -17.16 -12.03 7.94
C GLY A 570 -16.85 -13.18 6.97
N ALA A 571 -15.60 -13.64 6.87
CA ALA A 571 -15.23 -14.75 5.97
C ALA A 571 -16.02 -16.05 6.22
N LEU A 572 -16.54 -16.25 7.44
CA LEU A 572 -17.36 -17.40 7.83
C LEU A 572 -18.81 -17.05 8.17
N GLU A 573 -19.24 -15.81 7.95
CA GLU A 573 -20.57 -15.37 8.35
C GLU A 573 -21.67 -16.21 7.69
N GLY A 574 -22.52 -16.81 8.52
CA GLY A 574 -23.63 -17.67 8.08
C GLY A 574 -23.19 -19.01 7.44
N LYS A 575 -21.89 -19.30 7.36
CA LYS A 575 -21.40 -20.51 6.69
C LYS A 575 -21.60 -21.74 7.57
N PRO A 576 -22.21 -22.82 7.06
CA PRO A 576 -22.24 -24.11 7.74
C PRO A 576 -20.84 -24.67 7.95
N VAL A 577 -20.49 -25.02 9.20
CA VAL A 577 -19.17 -25.58 9.53
C VAL A 577 -19.26 -26.85 10.36
N LEU A 578 -18.55 -27.89 9.92
CA LEU A 578 -18.38 -29.15 10.65
C LEU A 578 -17.01 -29.19 11.34
N LEU A 579 -17.04 -29.31 12.66
CA LEU A 579 -15.87 -29.33 13.53
C LEU A 579 -15.32 -30.75 13.71
N GLY A 580 -14.01 -30.91 13.57
CA GLY A 580 -13.32 -32.14 13.94
C GLY A 580 -12.01 -31.90 14.67
N ALA A 581 -11.58 -32.89 15.46
CA ALA A 581 -10.24 -32.88 16.03
C ALA A 581 -9.70 -34.28 16.26
N THR A 582 -8.39 -34.39 16.37
CA THR A 582 -7.71 -35.67 16.60
C THR A 582 -6.72 -35.59 17.76
N GLY A 583 -6.50 -36.68 18.48
CA GLY A 583 -5.48 -36.70 19.53
C GLY A 583 -5.15 -38.08 20.06
N GLY A 584 -4.21 -38.14 21.00
CA GLY A 584 -3.68 -39.41 21.53
C GLY A 584 -4.72 -40.24 22.29
N THR A 585 -5.61 -39.58 23.02
CA THR A 585 -6.62 -40.18 23.92
C THR A 585 -7.96 -39.46 23.78
N PRO A 586 -9.09 -40.08 24.15
CA PRO A 586 -10.42 -39.45 24.13
C PRO A 586 -10.59 -38.37 25.21
N ARG A 587 -9.67 -38.26 26.17
CA ARG A 587 -9.77 -37.31 27.30
C ARG A 587 -9.80 -35.84 26.88
N HIS A 588 -9.31 -35.52 25.67
CA HIS A 588 -9.34 -34.16 25.14
C HIS A 588 -10.54 -33.88 24.23
N ALA A 589 -11.56 -34.76 24.16
CA ALA A 589 -12.69 -34.56 23.26
C ALA A 589 -13.43 -33.22 23.46
N LEU A 590 -13.39 -32.66 24.67
CA LEU A 590 -14.01 -31.37 25.00
C LEU A 590 -13.36 -30.16 24.31
N ILE A 591 -12.20 -30.28 23.66
CA ILE A 591 -11.64 -29.16 22.88
C ILE A 591 -12.59 -28.68 21.78
N LEU A 592 -13.46 -29.57 21.29
CA LEU A 592 -14.42 -29.23 20.26
C LEU A 592 -15.40 -28.15 20.75
N GLU A 593 -15.82 -28.25 22.01
CA GLU A 593 -16.82 -27.35 22.61
C GLU A 593 -16.19 -26.15 23.33
N HIS A 594 -14.98 -26.31 23.91
CA HIS A 594 -14.33 -25.23 24.67
C HIS A 594 -13.32 -24.41 23.86
N HIS A 595 -12.81 -24.92 22.74
CA HIS A 595 -11.79 -24.23 21.94
C HIS A 595 -12.22 -24.01 20.49
N LEU A 596 -12.67 -25.05 19.78
CA LEU A 596 -13.01 -24.90 18.36
C LEU A 596 -14.33 -24.15 18.15
N ARG A 597 -15.41 -24.59 18.82
CA ARG A 597 -16.73 -23.96 18.64
C ARG A 597 -16.74 -22.48 19.00
N PRO A 598 -16.16 -22.02 20.14
CA PRO A 598 -16.15 -20.60 20.47
C PRO A 598 -15.43 -19.73 19.43
N VAL A 599 -14.29 -20.19 18.88
CA VAL A 599 -13.55 -19.44 17.86
C VAL A 599 -14.35 -19.35 16.57
N LEU A 600 -14.96 -20.43 16.09
CA LEU A 600 -15.72 -20.36 14.84
C LEU A 600 -17.08 -19.64 15.01
N THR A 601 -17.72 -19.77 16.16
CA THR A 601 -18.94 -18.99 16.48
C THR A 601 -18.62 -17.50 16.61
N TYR A 602 -17.47 -17.12 17.16
CA TYR A 602 -17.01 -15.72 17.18
C TYR A 602 -16.88 -15.15 15.77
N MET A 603 -16.46 -15.97 14.81
CA MET A 603 -16.39 -15.62 13.38
C MET A 603 -17.75 -15.74 12.65
N HIS A 604 -18.85 -15.83 13.40
CA HIS A 604 -20.22 -15.93 12.89
C HIS A 604 -20.53 -17.17 12.02
N ALA A 605 -19.76 -18.25 12.20
CA ALA A 605 -20.00 -19.51 11.52
C ALA A 605 -21.17 -20.29 12.14
N GLU A 606 -21.99 -20.93 11.29
CA GLU A 606 -23.05 -21.85 11.72
C GLU A 606 -22.50 -23.26 11.96
N THR A 607 -21.95 -23.49 13.15
CA THR A 607 -21.39 -24.81 13.49
C THR A 607 -22.49 -25.86 13.65
N VAL A 608 -22.35 -27.03 13.00
CA VAL A 608 -23.31 -28.13 13.17
C VAL A 608 -23.24 -28.71 14.60
N PRO A 609 -24.34 -29.27 15.14
CA PRO A 609 -24.35 -29.75 16.52
C PRO A 609 -23.34 -30.86 16.79
N THR A 610 -23.21 -31.83 15.89
CA THR A 610 -22.30 -32.98 16.07
C THR A 610 -20.88 -32.63 15.62
N ALA A 611 -19.97 -32.44 16.58
CA ALA A 611 -18.54 -32.35 16.33
C ALA A 611 -17.86 -33.72 16.49
N VAL A 612 -16.79 -34.01 15.74
CA VAL A 612 -16.17 -35.35 15.71
C VAL A 612 -14.75 -35.33 16.24
N TYR A 613 -14.51 -36.00 17.38
CA TYR A 613 -13.17 -36.25 17.90
C TYR A 613 -12.74 -37.68 17.57
N ALA A 614 -11.54 -37.85 17.00
CA ALA A 614 -10.96 -39.16 16.72
C ALA A 614 -9.65 -39.38 17.51
N ALA A 615 -9.69 -40.31 18.46
CA ALA A 615 -8.54 -40.75 19.24
C ALA A 615 -7.73 -41.82 18.48
N THR A 616 -6.49 -42.10 18.91
CA THR A 616 -5.64 -43.14 18.29
C THR A 616 -6.35 -44.50 18.21
N GLU A 617 -7.15 -44.84 19.21
CA GLU A 617 -7.93 -46.09 19.29
C GLU A 617 -9.03 -46.20 18.21
N ASP A 618 -9.43 -45.08 17.59
CA ASP A 618 -10.42 -45.06 16.51
C ASP A 618 -9.81 -45.41 15.13
N TRP A 619 -8.47 -45.46 14.98
CA TRP A 619 -7.77 -45.56 13.67
C TRP A 619 -7.17 -46.94 13.33
N GLY A 620 -7.23 -47.95 14.21
CA GLY A 620 -6.65 -49.28 13.93
C GLY A 620 -6.94 -50.39 14.96
N ALA A 621 -6.48 -51.60 14.66
CA ALA A 621 -6.70 -52.87 15.38
C ALA A 621 -6.03 -52.97 16.79
N LYS A 622 -5.99 -51.88 17.57
CA LYS A 622 -5.87 -51.91 19.04
C LYS A 622 -7.24 -51.76 19.72
N ALA A 623 -8.32 -51.82 18.95
CA ALA A 623 -9.62 -52.30 19.39
C ALA A 623 -9.62 -53.81 19.72
N THR A 624 -8.46 -54.45 19.84
CA THR A 624 -8.33 -55.84 20.32
C THR A 624 -8.45 -55.95 21.83
N ASP A 625 -8.35 -54.82 22.54
CA ASP A 625 -8.69 -54.74 23.97
C ASP A 625 -10.13 -54.19 24.17
N SER A 626 -10.84 -53.86 23.08
CA SER A 626 -12.21 -53.35 23.07
C SER A 626 -12.96 -53.75 21.79
N ASP A 627 -13.62 -54.92 21.84
CA ASP A 627 -14.78 -55.40 21.05
C ASP A 627 -14.98 -55.00 19.55
N GLY A 628 -13.98 -54.47 18.85
CA GLY A 628 -14.11 -54.00 17.45
C GLY A 628 -15.06 -52.80 17.26
N SER A 629 -15.57 -52.22 18.35
CA SER A 629 -16.63 -51.20 18.34
C SER A 629 -16.12 -49.79 18.02
N GLY A 630 -14.85 -49.47 18.31
CA GLY A 630 -14.28 -48.11 18.16
C GLY A 630 -14.30 -47.57 16.72
N GLY A 631 -13.91 -48.39 15.74
CA GLY A 631 -13.98 -48.01 14.33
C GLY A 631 -15.43 -47.81 13.84
N GLN A 632 -16.35 -48.68 14.27
CA GLN A 632 -17.78 -48.56 13.93
C GLN A 632 -18.42 -47.31 14.56
N GLU A 633 -17.95 -46.93 15.75
CA GLU A 633 -18.44 -45.75 16.47
C GLU A 633 -17.91 -44.43 15.87
N LEU A 634 -16.65 -44.38 15.41
CA LEU A 634 -16.16 -43.25 14.63
C LEU A 634 -16.95 -43.08 13.32
N ASP A 635 -17.23 -44.18 12.61
CA ASP A 635 -18.04 -44.16 11.38
C ASP A 635 -19.45 -43.64 11.64
N ARG A 636 -20.08 -44.05 12.73
CA ARG A 636 -21.41 -43.57 13.14
C ARG A 636 -21.41 -42.06 13.40
N ARG A 637 -20.40 -41.55 14.11
CA ARG A 637 -20.23 -40.11 14.39
C ARG A 637 -19.99 -39.30 13.12
N ILE A 638 -19.12 -39.79 12.22
CA ILE A 638 -18.86 -39.17 10.91
C ILE A 638 -20.16 -39.10 10.07
N ARG A 639 -20.90 -40.20 9.96
CA ARG A 639 -22.18 -40.24 9.23
C ARG A 639 -23.21 -39.27 9.79
N ARG A 640 -23.31 -39.14 11.11
CA ARG A 640 -24.23 -38.20 11.77
C ARG A 640 -23.84 -36.74 11.52
N ALA A 641 -22.57 -36.39 11.73
CA ALA A 641 -22.08 -35.03 11.54
C ALA A 641 -22.19 -34.58 10.07
N ALA A 642 -21.84 -35.47 9.13
CA ALA A 642 -21.97 -35.22 7.70
C ALA A 642 -23.43 -35.05 7.26
N ALA A 643 -24.38 -35.79 7.86
CA ALA A 643 -25.81 -35.60 7.58
C ALA A 643 -26.31 -34.22 8.02
N GLN A 644 -25.87 -33.75 9.18
CA GLN A 644 -26.24 -32.42 9.66
C GLN A 644 -25.63 -31.29 8.82
N LEU A 645 -24.39 -31.47 8.33
CA LEU A 645 -23.78 -30.50 7.42
C LEU A 645 -24.47 -30.50 6.05
N ALA A 646 -24.85 -31.68 5.54
CA ALA A 646 -25.59 -31.79 4.29
C ALA A 646 -26.99 -31.16 4.40
N GLU A 647 -27.70 -31.35 5.51
CA GLU A 647 -29.01 -30.73 5.76
C GLU A 647 -28.96 -29.19 5.77
N LYS A 648 -27.82 -28.60 6.14
CA LYS A 648 -27.60 -27.14 6.08
C LYS A 648 -27.37 -26.60 4.67
N LEU A 649 -27.15 -27.48 3.69
CA LEU A 649 -26.83 -27.13 2.29
C LEU A 649 -27.96 -27.47 1.31
N LEU A 650 -29.00 -28.17 1.79
CA LEU A 650 -30.25 -28.47 1.08
C LEU A 650 -31.32 -27.46 1.47
#